data_AF-B1Y133-F1
#
_entry.id   AF-B1Y133-F1
#
_cell.length_a   1.000
_cell.length_b   1.000
_cell.length_c   1.000
_cell.angle_alpha   90.00
_cell.angle_beta   90.00
_cell.angle_gamma   90.00
#
_symmetry.space_group_name_H-M   'P 1'
#
loop_
_entity.id
_entity.type
_entity.pdbx_description
1 polymer ?
#
loop_
_entity_poly.entity_id
_entity_poly.type
_entity_poly.pdbx_seq_one_letter_code
_entity_poly.pdbx_strand_id
1 'polypeptide(L)'
;MLALAVVNSNLRFVGGPLLLGHYLGGRLTGTERAMDRLIGGTMAQSLASGHYPHAAGMVDVFVNTRVQAGQRWLQPRPAAVIVVGLGAEGELRAGDLSESVSQGVLAYAKRLHETRHATGPTSGQPPAPFSLSSTAIGSGGSGIQVGTAVQAIARGVDAANRKLAASGWPQVDELRLVELYLDRATEAHHALRALAVSRPDRYAVEPAVRPGEGAHRRPPDTGYRGTGYDFISAVQRLDEHGQALIEYTLDTPRARSEVRAQSTQAALVDELVRQGADAASADLQLRHTLFDLLVPVELEPFLNSSNELLLHLNGDSARIPWELLDASPVAAPDVNAEADAARPSAVPPWAIRCKLLRKLRLERFRSRPVDAQDDDLTLVIGAPACDPDLYPALPGAEAEAEAVAAVFGAEPLIGSPATQLINVLHQRPWRIVHIAGHGEIRADGSSGVVLSNGARLGASEIAALRVVPELVFVNCCHLGRLDGAAADAGRRIGVHGSAPAQYAATVAQALIAIGVRCVVAAGWAVEDGAANTFASVFYARLRAGDRFIDAVALAREQAWRLQPEGNTWAAYQCYGEPDWRYAAEPAGGTEPIVPTLVSAPALCLWLESAAIEARLIEAGSAGQAWRERQLGLLRETETAYRPIWGSQGAVAECFGLAYAELGDIASAIAWYRRATEAEDGSASLRAIERWAHLRVRQAESMADVTQARVQLLSAIRTIERLCQAGEPADGAAAAGKTDEGDEGDAPTAATVERLSLLGSAFKRLTLLEERAGQGAAALAALQRCVGHYRQAERRAWTLFSAGLAGTPYFPAINALAAGLRLAIVSGAPATLDEAALSRLDAALAAQADSGEDLHSLLAPIEFELLKAVAAGELARRQAGLQAALLALLERAPTHRAWGSVRFQLHFLLAPLAAQGKGAEADAARALLDALAA
;
A
#
# COMPACT_ATOMS: atom_id res chain seq x y z
N MET A 1 16.88 -14.42 26.89
CA MET A 1 15.90 -13.31 26.92
C MET A 1 15.79 -12.79 25.51
N LEU A 2 14.58 -12.53 25.00
CA LEU A 2 14.36 -12.01 23.66
C LEU A 2 14.44 -10.47 23.69
N ALA A 3 15.30 -9.89 22.86
CA ALA A 3 15.35 -8.44 22.65
C ALA A 3 14.22 -8.01 21.71
N LEU A 4 13.56 -6.90 22.02
CA LEU A 4 12.42 -6.36 21.28
C LEU A 4 12.70 -4.91 20.92
N ALA A 5 12.65 -4.60 19.62
CA ALA A 5 12.79 -3.25 19.10
C ALA A 5 11.60 -2.90 18.20
N VAL A 6 11.22 -1.63 18.19
CA VAL A 6 10.24 -1.09 17.24
C VAL A 6 10.93 -0.09 16.35
N VAL A 7 10.79 -0.24 15.04
CA VAL A 7 11.41 0.59 14.01
C VAL A 7 10.30 1.23 13.18
N ASN A 8 10.26 2.56 13.15
CA ASN A 8 9.40 3.29 12.23
C ASN A 8 10.15 3.46 10.90
N SER A 9 9.86 2.60 9.91
CA SER A 9 10.58 2.53 8.63
C SER A 9 9.77 1.84 7.54
N ASN A 10 10.24 1.95 6.29
CA ASN A 10 9.74 1.22 5.14
C ASN A 10 10.40 -0.15 5.02
N LEU A 11 9.59 -1.18 4.77
CA LEU A 11 10.05 -2.58 4.69
C LEU A 11 11.06 -2.86 3.58
N ARG A 12 11.16 -1.99 2.56
CA ARG A 12 12.18 -2.09 1.50
C ARG A 12 13.62 -2.06 2.03
N PHE A 13 13.82 -1.55 3.24
CA PHE A 13 15.14 -1.39 3.84
C PHE A 13 15.53 -2.50 4.82
N VAL A 14 14.58 -3.39 5.15
CA VAL A 14 14.79 -4.51 6.08
C VAL A 14 15.82 -5.47 5.51
N GLY A 15 16.93 -5.65 6.23
CA GLY A 15 18.01 -6.55 5.82
C GLY A 15 17.78 -8.03 6.12
N GLY A 16 17.29 -8.33 7.32
CA GLY A 16 17.10 -9.70 7.81
C GLY A 16 15.89 -10.43 7.22
N PRO A 17 15.58 -11.64 7.72
CA PRO A 17 14.33 -12.32 7.40
C PRO A 17 13.12 -11.50 7.86
N LEU A 18 12.12 -11.39 6.99
CA LEU A 18 10.90 -10.64 7.24
C LEU A 18 9.70 -11.58 7.35
N LEU A 19 9.04 -11.55 8.50
CA LEU A 19 7.80 -12.27 8.76
C LEU A 19 6.59 -11.43 8.31
N LEU A 20 5.74 -12.03 7.48
CA LEU A 20 4.48 -11.50 6.98
C LEU A 20 3.35 -12.48 7.28
N GLY A 21 2.11 -12.00 7.24
CA GLY A 21 0.93 -12.87 7.29
C GLY A 21 0.03 -12.68 6.07
N HIS A 22 -0.67 -13.75 5.72
CA HIS A 22 -1.63 -13.78 4.62
C HIS A 22 -3.01 -14.21 5.10
N TYR A 23 -4.02 -13.37 4.85
CA TYR A 23 -5.42 -13.77 4.97
C TYR A 23 -5.84 -14.55 3.73
N LEU A 24 -6.80 -15.45 3.87
CA LEU A 24 -7.38 -16.19 2.74
C LEU A 24 -7.84 -15.22 1.63
N GLY A 25 -7.12 -15.21 0.50
CA GLY A 25 -7.41 -14.37 -0.65
C GLY A 25 -6.63 -14.76 -1.90
N GLY A 26 -7.18 -14.46 -3.08
CA GLY A 26 -6.58 -14.83 -4.38
C GLY A 26 -5.49 -13.88 -4.88
N ARG A 27 -5.03 -12.92 -4.08
CA ARG A 27 -4.03 -11.93 -4.50
C ARG A 27 -3.14 -11.44 -3.35
N LEU A 28 -1.91 -11.09 -3.70
CA LEU A 28 -1.00 -10.39 -2.80
C LEU A 28 -1.35 -8.90 -2.76
N THR A 29 -1.58 -8.36 -1.56
CA THR A 29 -1.90 -6.94 -1.35
C THR A 29 -0.90 -6.29 -0.40
N GLY A 30 -0.92 -4.95 -0.33
CA GLY A 30 -0.11 -4.16 0.60
C GLY A 30 1.36 -4.60 0.68
N THR A 31 1.77 -5.01 1.87
CA THR A 31 3.13 -5.47 2.17
C THR A 31 3.54 -6.71 1.38
N GLU A 32 2.65 -7.68 1.18
CA GLU A 32 2.98 -8.91 0.44
C GLU A 32 3.37 -8.59 -1.00
N ARG A 33 2.58 -7.76 -1.68
CA ARG A 33 2.86 -7.31 -3.05
C ARG A 33 4.18 -6.56 -3.15
N ALA A 34 4.45 -5.69 -2.17
CA ALA A 34 5.70 -4.93 -2.13
C ALA A 34 6.92 -5.85 -1.99
N MET A 35 6.84 -6.85 -1.11
CA MET A 35 7.95 -7.79 -0.87
C MET A 35 8.13 -8.79 -2.02
N ASP A 36 7.04 -9.29 -2.61
CA ASP A 36 7.08 -10.17 -3.78
C ASP A 36 7.87 -9.54 -4.94
N ARG A 37 7.63 -8.24 -5.20
CA ARG A 37 8.40 -7.47 -6.19
C ARG A 37 9.89 -7.39 -5.85
N LEU A 38 10.26 -7.30 -4.58
CA LEU A 38 11.66 -7.23 -4.15
C LEU A 38 12.39 -8.56 -4.25
N ILE A 39 11.69 -9.69 -4.12
CA ILE A 39 12.30 -11.03 -4.13
C ILE A 39 12.17 -11.78 -5.46
N GLY A 40 11.44 -11.25 -6.44
CA GLY A 40 11.41 -11.84 -7.79
C GLY A 40 10.08 -12.38 -8.28
N GLY A 41 8.95 -12.06 -7.64
CA GLY A 41 7.64 -12.57 -8.04
C GLY A 41 7.34 -13.99 -7.55
N THR A 42 8.20 -14.57 -6.70
CA THR A 42 8.10 -15.96 -6.27
C THR A 42 6.90 -16.22 -5.34
N MET A 43 6.48 -15.23 -4.55
CA MET A 43 5.27 -15.35 -3.72
C MET A 43 4.03 -15.39 -4.61
N ALA A 44 3.96 -14.53 -5.63
CA ALA A 44 2.85 -14.52 -6.58
C ALA A 44 2.77 -15.83 -7.37
N GLN A 45 3.91 -16.40 -7.77
CA GLN A 45 3.97 -17.72 -8.40
C GLN A 45 3.47 -18.84 -7.47
N SER A 46 3.85 -18.82 -6.19
CA SER A 46 3.37 -19.78 -5.19
C SER A 46 1.85 -19.68 -5.00
N LEU A 47 1.32 -18.45 -4.92
CA LEU A 47 -0.13 -18.19 -4.85
C LEU A 47 -0.86 -18.70 -6.09
N ALA A 48 -0.39 -18.38 -7.30
CA ALA A 48 -0.97 -18.86 -8.54
C ALA A 48 -0.95 -20.40 -8.66
N SER A 49 0.02 -21.06 -8.03
CA SER A 49 0.12 -22.52 -8.00
C SER A 49 -0.75 -23.20 -6.93
N GLY A 50 -1.43 -22.43 -6.08
CA GLY A 50 -2.24 -22.95 -4.96
C GLY A 50 -1.45 -23.46 -3.75
N HIS A 51 -0.15 -23.12 -3.64
CA HIS A 51 0.74 -23.58 -2.55
C HIS A 51 1.04 -22.49 -1.50
N TYR A 52 0.21 -21.44 -1.42
CA TYR A 52 0.47 -20.29 -0.57
C TYR A 52 -0.23 -20.40 0.81
N PRO A 53 0.40 -19.97 1.93
CA PRO A 53 -0.16 -20.16 3.26
C PRO A 53 -1.45 -19.36 3.48
N HIS A 54 -2.59 -20.02 3.68
CA HIS A 54 -3.89 -19.34 3.88
C HIS A 54 -4.56 -19.61 5.23
N ALA A 55 -4.29 -20.76 5.88
CA ALA A 55 -4.88 -21.13 7.17
C ALA A 55 -3.87 -20.98 8.31
N ALA A 56 -4.38 -20.76 9.54
CA ALA A 56 -3.54 -20.72 10.73
C ALA A 56 -2.67 -21.98 10.84
N GLY A 57 -1.38 -21.79 11.15
CA GLY A 57 -0.37 -22.85 11.20
C GLY A 57 0.27 -23.24 9.86
N MET A 58 -0.26 -22.79 8.70
CA MET A 58 0.44 -22.93 7.43
C MET A 58 1.58 -21.91 7.33
N VAL A 59 2.69 -22.32 6.71
CA VAL A 59 3.90 -21.52 6.56
C VAL A 59 4.58 -21.80 5.23
N ASP A 60 5.18 -20.77 4.64
CA ASP A 60 6.14 -20.91 3.55
C ASP A 60 7.31 -19.90 3.71
N VAL A 61 8.48 -20.26 3.17
CA VAL A 61 9.73 -19.49 3.31
C VAL A 61 10.34 -19.22 1.93
N PHE A 62 10.31 -17.96 1.52
CA PHE A 62 10.84 -17.48 0.24
C PHE A 62 12.22 -16.85 0.46
N VAL A 63 13.27 -17.51 0.00
CA VAL A 63 14.65 -16.99 0.09
C VAL A 63 14.88 -15.99 -1.04
N ASN A 64 15.43 -14.83 -0.71
CA ASN A 64 15.77 -13.83 -1.72
C ASN A 64 17.09 -14.21 -2.40
N THR A 65 17.00 -14.72 -3.62
CA THR A 65 18.13 -15.24 -4.41
C THR A 65 18.66 -14.24 -5.44
N ARG A 66 18.16 -12.99 -5.46
CA ARG A 66 18.50 -12.01 -6.49
C ARG A 66 19.97 -11.58 -6.51
N VAL A 67 20.74 -11.78 -5.44
CA VAL A 67 22.18 -11.46 -5.44
C VAL A 67 23.02 -12.71 -5.73
N GLN A 68 23.83 -12.65 -6.80
CA GLN A 68 24.68 -13.75 -7.27
C GLN A 68 25.85 -14.08 -6.35
N ALA A 69 26.29 -15.34 -6.38
CA ALA A 69 27.50 -15.81 -5.73
C ALA A 69 28.76 -15.08 -6.27
N GLY A 70 29.52 -14.43 -5.38
CA GLY A 70 30.75 -13.70 -5.72
C GLY A 70 30.77 -12.23 -5.28
N GLN A 71 29.61 -11.64 -4.97
CA GLN A 71 29.48 -10.24 -4.52
C GLN A 71 29.29 -10.16 -3.00
N ARG A 72 30.33 -10.51 -2.22
CA ARG A 72 30.27 -10.65 -0.74
C ARG A 72 29.83 -9.39 0.03
N TRP A 73 29.86 -8.22 -0.60
CA TRP A 73 29.52 -6.92 -0.02
C TRP A 73 28.05 -6.51 -0.25
N LEU A 74 27.29 -7.25 -1.05
CA LEU A 74 25.87 -6.96 -1.31
C LEU A 74 25.01 -8.10 -0.76
N GLN A 75 24.29 -7.87 0.33
CA GLN A 75 23.34 -8.87 0.85
C GLN A 75 21.95 -8.69 0.21
N PRO A 76 21.24 -9.78 -0.12
CA PRO A 76 19.84 -9.71 -0.51
C PRO A 76 19.01 -9.17 0.66
N ARG A 77 18.10 -8.23 0.40
CA ARG A 77 17.27 -7.59 1.44
C ARG A 77 15.79 -7.50 0.97
N PRO A 78 14.81 -8.00 1.75
CA PRO A 78 15.04 -8.86 2.92
C PRO A 78 15.76 -10.14 2.50
N ALA A 79 16.54 -10.73 3.42
CA ALA A 79 17.27 -11.97 3.16
C ALA A 79 16.31 -13.14 2.83
N ALA A 80 15.13 -13.12 3.43
CA ALA A 80 14.03 -14.02 3.13
C ALA A 80 12.70 -13.38 3.55
N VAL A 81 11.60 -13.86 2.97
CA VAL A 81 10.24 -13.55 3.40
C VAL A 81 9.62 -14.85 3.94
N ILE A 82 9.14 -14.79 5.19
CA ILE A 82 8.44 -15.89 5.86
C ILE A 82 6.97 -15.51 5.87
N VAL A 83 6.12 -16.32 5.25
CA VAL A 83 4.68 -16.06 5.20
C VAL A 83 3.96 -17.05 6.11
N VAL A 84 3.11 -16.55 7.00
CA VAL A 84 2.24 -17.37 7.85
C VAL A 84 0.77 -17.17 7.49
N GLY A 85 0.00 -18.24 7.45
CA GLY A 85 -1.44 -18.16 7.19
C GLY A 85 -2.20 -17.58 8.39
N LEU A 86 -3.17 -16.71 8.12
CA LEU A 86 -4.00 -16.02 9.11
C LEU A 86 -5.45 -16.53 9.15
N GLY A 87 -5.87 -17.33 8.17
CA GLY A 87 -7.27 -17.76 8.04
C GLY A 87 -8.14 -16.71 7.37
N ALA A 88 -9.45 -16.76 7.63
CA ALA A 88 -10.40 -15.80 7.11
C ALA A 88 -10.27 -14.44 7.83
N GLU A 89 -10.40 -13.37 7.06
CA GLU A 89 -10.44 -12.00 7.58
C GLU A 89 -11.62 -11.83 8.54
N GLY A 90 -11.43 -11.16 9.68
CA GLY A 90 -12.44 -11.04 10.73
C GLY A 90 -12.42 -12.16 11.79
N GLU A 91 -11.78 -13.30 11.52
CA GLU A 91 -11.80 -14.47 12.41
C GLU A 91 -10.50 -14.70 13.18
N LEU A 92 -9.44 -13.95 12.88
CA LEU A 92 -8.11 -14.12 13.48
C LEU A 92 -8.11 -13.79 14.98
N ARG A 93 -7.68 -14.76 15.80
CA ARG A 93 -7.46 -14.56 17.24
C ARG A 93 -5.98 -14.44 17.55
N ALA A 94 -5.67 -13.79 18.67
CA ALA A 94 -4.28 -13.64 19.14
C ALA A 94 -3.55 -14.98 19.38
N GLY A 95 -4.30 -16.02 19.76
CA GLY A 95 -3.77 -17.38 19.91
C GLY A 95 -3.34 -17.98 18.58
N ASP A 96 -4.20 -17.88 17.56
CA ASP A 96 -3.93 -18.38 16.21
C ASP A 96 -2.72 -17.67 15.60
N LEU A 97 -2.64 -16.34 15.76
CA LEU A 97 -1.47 -15.55 15.33
C LEU A 97 -0.19 -16.01 16.04
N SER A 98 -0.24 -16.23 17.35
CA SER A 98 0.93 -16.68 18.12
C SER A 98 1.44 -18.05 17.64
N GLU A 99 0.52 -18.98 17.34
CA GLU A 99 0.88 -20.30 16.82
C GLU A 99 1.44 -20.22 15.39
N SER A 100 0.77 -19.49 14.50
CA SER A 100 1.25 -19.22 13.13
C SER A 100 2.66 -18.62 13.12
N VAL A 101 2.92 -17.60 13.95
CA VAL A 101 4.25 -17.01 14.12
C VAL A 101 5.25 -18.04 14.64
N SER A 102 4.87 -18.87 15.61
CA SER A 102 5.74 -19.93 16.14
C SER A 102 6.17 -20.90 15.04
N GLN A 103 5.24 -21.34 14.18
CA GLN A 103 5.54 -22.21 13.03
C GLN A 103 6.42 -21.50 11.99
N GLY A 104 6.16 -20.23 11.72
CA GLY A 104 7.01 -19.35 10.90
C GLY A 104 8.48 -19.38 11.30
N VAL A 105 8.72 -19.11 12.59
CA VAL A 105 10.07 -19.05 13.16
C VAL A 105 10.76 -20.42 13.11
N LEU A 106 10.04 -21.50 13.42
CA LEU A 106 10.56 -22.86 13.35
C LEU A 106 10.96 -23.26 11.92
N ALA A 107 10.14 -22.92 10.92
CA ALA A 107 10.41 -23.24 9.52
C ALA A 107 11.68 -22.53 9.02
N TYR A 108 11.87 -21.26 9.39
CA TYR A 108 13.07 -20.52 9.00
C TYR A 108 14.33 -21.01 9.74
N ALA A 109 14.24 -21.27 11.04
CA ALA A 109 15.37 -21.82 11.81
C ALA A 109 15.83 -23.19 11.28
N LYS A 110 14.87 -24.04 10.85
CA LYS A 110 15.17 -25.31 10.16
C LYS A 110 16.00 -25.06 8.91
N ARG A 111 15.59 -24.10 8.06
CA ARG A 111 16.31 -23.76 6.82
C ARG A 111 17.74 -23.28 7.09
N LEU A 112 17.93 -22.43 8.10
CA LEU A 112 19.26 -21.97 8.51
C LEU A 112 20.16 -23.14 8.94
N HIS A 113 19.59 -24.09 9.70
CA HIS A 113 20.29 -25.30 10.12
C HIS A 113 20.69 -26.18 8.92
N GLU A 114 19.78 -26.42 7.97
CA GLU A 114 20.04 -27.16 6.72
C GLU A 114 21.17 -26.51 5.91
N THR A 115 21.16 -25.19 5.79
CA THR A 115 22.15 -24.44 5.00
C THR A 115 23.54 -24.52 5.63
N ARG A 116 23.62 -24.47 6.96
CA ARG A 116 24.87 -24.67 7.70
C ARG A 116 25.46 -26.06 7.50
N HIS A 117 24.62 -27.09 7.41
CA HIS A 117 25.08 -28.44 7.10
C HIS A 117 25.61 -28.58 5.68
N ALA A 118 25.00 -27.88 4.71
CA ALA A 118 25.44 -27.89 3.31
C ALA A 118 26.79 -27.17 3.07
N THR A 119 27.15 -26.16 3.86
CA THR A 119 28.42 -25.42 3.73
C THR A 119 29.61 -26.04 4.48
N GLY A 120 29.40 -27.19 5.13
CA GLY A 120 30.40 -27.91 5.94
C GLY A 120 30.46 -27.41 7.38
N PRO A 121 30.56 -28.31 8.39
CA PRO A 121 30.53 -27.90 9.79
C PRO A 121 31.79 -27.12 10.18
N THR A 122 31.65 -25.83 10.49
CA THR A 122 32.60 -25.11 11.36
C THR A 122 32.48 -25.71 12.77
N SER A 123 33.40 -26.63 13.08
CA SER A 123 33.71 -27.25 14.37
C SER A 123 32.89 -26.80 15.58
N GLY A 124 32.11 -27.70 16.20
CA GLY A 124 31.72 -27.67 17.64
C GLY A 124 30.98 -26.44 18.20
N GLN A 125 30.80 -25.37 17.44
CA GLN A 125 30.20 -24.12 17.92
C GLN A 125 28.67 -24.21 17.84
N PRO A 126 27.95 -23.74 18.88
CA PRO A 126 26.49 -23.65 18.83
C PRO A 126 26.05 -22.82 17.62
N PRO A 127 24.86 -23.08 17.06
CA PRO A 127 24.31 -22.25 15.99
C PRO A 127 24.21 -20.80 16.46
N ALA A 128 24.76 -19.90 15.63
CA ALA A 128 24.62 -18.47 15.87
C ALA A 128 23.12 -18.11 15.90
N PRO A 129 22.67 -17.29 16.86
CA PRO A 129 21.32 -16.75 16.84
C PRO A 129 21.12 -15.86 15.60
N PHE A 130 19.86 -15.54 15.31
CA PHE A 130 19.51 -14.66 14.20
C PHE A 130 18.44 -13.65 14.62
N SER A 131 18.48 -12.45 14.03
CA SER A 131 17.45 -11.44 14.25
C SER A 131 16.30 -11.60 13.25
N LEU A 132 15.07 -11.35 13.70
CA LEU A 132 13.85 -11.49 12.91
C LEU A 132 13.12 -10.14 12.81
N SER A 133 12.71 -9.75 11.62
CA SER A 133 11.83 -8.59 11.43
C SER A 133 10.39 -9.03 11.18
N SER A 134 9.41 -8.24 11.63
CA SER A 134 7.98 -8.49 11.39
C SER A 134 7.22 -7.17 11.28
N THR A 135 6.15 -7.13 10.50
CA THR A 135 5.12 -6.08 10.64
C THR A 135 4.19 -6.41 11.82
N ALA A 136 3.26 -5.52 12.19
CA ALA A 136 2.17 -5.89 13.09
C ALA A 136 1.12 -6.74 12.33
N ILE A 137 1.48 -8.00 12.07
CA ILE A 137 0.70 -8.95 11.27
C ILE A 137 -0.75 -9.05 11.78
N GLY A 138 -1.70 -8.98 10.85
CA GLY A 138 -3.13 -9.10 11.14
C GLY A 138 -3.80 -7.83 11.64
N SER A 139 -3.05 -6.81 12.06
CA SER A 139 -3.58 -5.58 12.69
C SER A 139 -3.99 -4.46 11.73
N GLY A 140 -4.26 -4.81 10.48
CA GLY A 140 -4.82 -3.90 9.48
C GLY A 140 -6.35 -3.80 9.54
N GLY A 141 -7.04 -4.80 10.10
CA GLY A 141 -8.50 -4.88 10.05
C GLY A 141 -9.18 -5.50 11.27
N SER A 142 -10.42 -5.95 11.09
CA SER A 142 -11.30 -6.48 12.13
C SER A 142 -10.75 -7.80 12.63
N GLY A 143 -10.46 -7.85 13.92
CA GLY A 143 -9.95 -9.05 14.59
C GLY A 143 -8.95 -8.72 15.68
N ILE A 144 -7.86 -8.03 15.34
CA ILE A 144 -6.75 -7.81 16.27
C ILE A 144 -6.16 -6.40 16.16
N GLN A 145 -6.11 -5.68 17.29
CA GLN A 145 -5.48 -4.36 17.37
C GLN A 145 -3.95 -4.46 17.28
N VAL A 146 -3.26 -3.37 16.91
CA VAL A 146 -1.79 -3.34 16.76
C VAL A 146 -1.12 -3.84 18.02
N GLY A 147 -1.52 -3.31 19.18
CA GLY A 147 -0.97 -3.73 20.46
C GLY A 147 -1.12 -5.25 20.74
N THR A 148 -2.29 -5.82 20.46
CA THR A 148 -2.54 -7.26 20.65
C THR A 148 -1.75 -8.10 19.64
N ALA A 149 -1.63 -7.65 18.39
CA ALA A 149 -0.88 -8.34 17.36
C ALA A 149 0.61 -8.43 17.68
N VAL A 150 1.25 -7.32 18.06
CA VAL A 150 2.69 -7.33 18.38
C VAL A 150 3.00 -8.16 19.62
N GLN A 151 2.10 -8.18 20.60
CA GLN A 151 2.22 -9.07 21.76
C GLN A 151 2.09 -10.55 21.39
N ALA A 152 1.15 -10.89 20.50
CA ALA A 152 0.99 -12.25 19.98
C ALA A 152 2.23 -12.70 19.18
N ILE A 153 2.79 -11.82 18.34
CA ILE A 153 4.03 -12.09 17.60
C ILE A 153 5.18 -12.35 18.57
N ALA A 154 5.40 -11.47 19.55
CA ALA A 154 6.47 -11.65 20.55
C ALA A 154 6.32 -12.97 21.34
N ARG A 155 5.09 -13.34 21.71
CA ARG A 155 4.80 -14.63 22.37
C ARG A 155 5.03 -15.83 21.45
N GLY A 156 4.68 -15.73 20.17
CA GLY A 156 4.93 -16.76 19.17
C GLY A 156 6.42 -17.01 18.97
N VAL A 157 7.22 -15.95 18.90
CA VAL A 157 8.70 -16.02 18.82
C VAL A 157 9.29 -16.63 20.10
N ASP A 158 8.87 -16.20 21.30
CA ASP A 158 9.32 -16.82 22.56
C ASP A 158 8.95 -18.32 22.64
N ALA A 159 7.74 -18.69 22.18
CA ALA A 159 7.31 -20.08 22.13
C ALA A 159 8.17 -20.90 21.16
N ALA A 160 8.52 -20.36 19.99
CA ALA A 160 9.45 -21.00 19.06
C ALA A 160 10.85 -21.13 19.66
N ASN A 161 11.39 -20.08 20.28
CA ASN A 161 12.72 -20.09 20.91
C ASN A 161 12.89 -21.19 21.95
N ARG A 162 11.85 -21.50 22.73
CA ARG A 162 11.86 -22.63 23.67
C ARG A 162 11.99 -23.99 22.96
N LYS A 163 11.23 -24.19 21.87
CA LYS A 163 11.30 -25.41 21.05
C LYS A 163 12.67 -25.53 20.35
N LEU A 164 13.22 -24.41 19.87
CA LEU A 164 14.53 -24.34 19.22
C LEU A 164 15.68 -24.64 20.18
N ALA A 165 15.62 -24.14 21.42
CA ALA A 165 16.59 -24.46 22.47
C ALA A 165 16.66 -25.96 22.74
N ALA A 166 15.50 -26.62 22.85
CA ALA A 166 15.42 -28.06 23.07
C ALA A 166 15.98 -28.88 21.89
N SER A 167 15.93 -28.32 20.68
CA SER A 167 16.37 -28.99 19.44
C SER A 167 17.82 -28.65 19.05
N GLY A 168 18.48 -27.72 19.75
CA GLY A 168 19.82 -27.25 19.41
C GLY A 168 19.87 -26.44 18.09
N TRP A 169 18.77 -25.83 17.67
CA TRP A 169 18.67 -25.03 16.44
C TRP A 169 18.94 -23.54 16.72
N PRO A 170 19.29 -22.74 15.68
CA PRO A 170 19.43 -21.29 15.82
C PRO A 170 18.20 -20.66 16.48
N GLN A 171 18.40 -19.80 17.48
CA GLN A 171 17.33 -19.08 18.19
C GLN A 171 17.24 -17.63 17.70
N VAL A 172 16.06 -17.02 17.89
CA VAL A 172 15.88 -15.58 17.67
C VAL A 172 16.45 -14.80 18.85
N ASP A 173 17.42 -13.93 18.63
CA ASP A 173 17.99 -13.04 19.67
C ASP A 173 17.23 -11.70 19.77
N GLU A 174 16.87 -11.14 18.63
CA GLU A 174 16.17 -9.86 18.49
C GLU A 174 14.96 -10.01 17.56
N LEU A 175 13.81 -9.51 17.99
CA LEU A 175 12.61 -9.31 17.17
C LEU A 175 12.42 -7.81 16.92
N ARG A 176 12.50 -7.39 15.66
CA ARG A 176 12.27 -6.01 15.21
C ARG A 176 10.87 -5.87 14.60
N LEU A 177 10.02 -5.07 15.24
CA LEU A 177 8.71 -4.72 14.68
C LEU A 177 8.88 -3.49 13.78
N VAL A 178 8.64 -3.66 12.48
CA VAL A 178 8.81 -2.59 11.49
C VAL A 178 7.44 -2.08 11.06
N GLU A 179 7.16 -0.81 11.34
CA GLU A 179 5.89 -0.16 11.02
C GLU A 179 6.12 1.13 10.22
N LEU A 180 5.31 1.31 9.17
CA LEU A 180 5.46 2.44 8.25
C LEU A 180 5.03 3.76 8.88
N TYR A 181 4.00 3.73 9.74
CA TYR A 181 3.39 4.91 10.35
C TYR A 181 3.81 5.06 11.81
N LEU A 182 4.21 6.27 12.20
CA LEU A 182 4.75 6.56 13.53
C LEU A 182 3.74 6.26 14.65
N ASP A 183 2.46 6.54 14.45
CA ASP A 183 1.42 6.29 15.45
C ASP A 183 1.29 4.78 15.75
N ARG A 184 1.29 3.95 14.71
CA ARG A 184 1.25 2.49 14.84
C ARG A 184 2.51 1.95 15.50
N ALA A 185 3.68 2.49 15.14
CA ALA A 185 4.94 2.15 15.79
C ALA A 185 4.92 2.53 17.29
N THR A 186 4.31 3.66 17.63
CA THR A 186 4.18 4.12 19.03
C THR A 186 3.23 3.21 19.81
N GLU A 187 2.08 2.82 19.25
CA GLU A 187 1.16 1.86 19.87
C GLU A 187 1.83 0.50 20.09
N ALA A 188 2.53 -0.01 19.07
CA ALA A 188 3.29 -1.25 19.15
C ALA A 188 4.33 -1.21 20.28
N HIS A 189 5.08 -0.10 20.38
CA HIS A 189 6.09 0.08 21.43
C HIS A 189 5.49 0.05 22.83
N HIS A 190 4.40 0.79 23.07
CA HIS A 190 3.70 0.76 24.34
C HIS A 190 3.20 -0.64 24.71
N ALA A 191 2.65 -1.38 23.74
CA ALA A 191 2.16 -2.73 23.96
C ALA A 191 3.28 -3.73 24.29
N LEU A 192 4.43 -3.63 23.63
CA LEU A 192 5.60 -4.47 23.94
C LEU A 192 6.21 -4.10 25.30
N ARG A 193 6.26 -2.82 25.66
CA ARG A 193 6.71 -2.40 27.00
C ARG A 193 5.81 -2.97 28.09
N ALA A 194 4.48 -2.93 27.90
CA ALA A 194 3.54 -3.55 28.84
C ALA A 194 3.78 -5.07 28.97
N LEU A 195 4.05 -5.77 27.85
CA LEU A 195 4.40 -7.19 27.87
C LEU A 195 5.70 -7.46 28.64
N ALA A 196 6.75 -6.67 28.42
CA ALA A 196 8.02 -6.82 29.11
C ALA A 196 7.92 -6.54 30.61
N VAL A 197 7.11 -5.54 31.03
CA VAL A 197 6.82 -5.30 32.45
C VAL A 197 6.13 -6.50 33.09
N SER A 198 5.24 -7.18 32.36
CA SER A 198 4.56 -8.39 32.87
C SER A 198 5.44 -9.65 32.91
N ARG A 199 6.54 -9.68 32.16
CA ARG A 199 7.44 -10.83 31.96
C ARG A 199 8.91 -10.37 31.80
N PRO A 200 9.50 -9.72 32.82
CA PRO A 200 10.81 -9.08 32.72
C PRO A 200 11.97 -10.08 32.57
N ASP A 201 11.75 -11.34 32.95
CA ASP A 201 12.68 -12.46 32.78
C ASP A 201 12.77 -12.95 31.32
N ARG A 202 11.80 -12.57 30.47
CA ARG A 202 11.65 -13.14 29.11
C ARG A 202 11.90 -12.12 28.00
N TYR A 203 11.53 -10.87 28.21
CA TYR A 203 11.60 -9.82 27.20
C TYR A 203 12.39 -8.60 27.68
N ALA A 204 13.23 -8.06 26.81
CA ALA A 204 13.84 -6.74 26.97
C ALA A 204 13.41 -5.84 25.82
N VAL A 205 12.78 -4.71 26.12
CA VAL A 205 12.28 -3.76 25.10
C VAL A 205 13.12 -2.50 25.13
N GLU A 206 13.50 -2.01 23.96
CA GLU A 206 14.21 -0.74 23.85
C GLU A 206 13.39 0.44 24.35
N PRO A 207 14.05 1.49 24.89
CA PRO A 207 13.34 2.60 25.51
C PRO A 207 12.55 3.47 24.51
N ALA A 208 12.92 3.47 23.23
CA ALA A 208 12.34 4.33 22.21
C ALA A 208 12.13 3.61 20.87
N VAL A 209 11.23 4.15 20.05
CA VAL A 209 11.06 3.76 18.65
C VAL A 209 12.26 4.25 17.85
N ARG A 210 12.90 3.35 17.08
CA ARG A 210 14.00 3.69 16.18
C ARG A 210 13.45 4.31 14.88
N PRO A 211 13.93 5.48 14.45
CA PRO A 211 13.60 5.99 13.12
C PRO A 211 14.38 5.21 12.04
N GLY A 212 13.75 4.96 10.90
CA GLY A 212 14.40 4.40 9.71
C GLY A 212 13.92 5.06 8.42
N GLU A 213 14.49 4.63 7.29
CA GLU A 213 14.24 5.28 5.99
C GLU A 213 12.82 5.00 5.49
N GLY A 214 12.23 5.99 4.81
CA GLY A 214 10.90 5.87 4.19
C GLY A 214 9.72 5.84 5.16
N ALA A 215 9.93 6.20 6.43
CA ALA A 215 8.88 6.21 7.45
C ALA A 215 7.93 7.41 7.33
N HIS A 216 6.64 7.19 7.53
CA HIS A 216 5.64 8.25 7.59
C HIS A 216 5.39 8.69 9.04
N ARG A 217 5.43 10.02 9.25
CA ARG A 217 5.11 10.66 10.54
C ARG A 217 3.62 10.92 10.74
N ARG A 218 2.84 10.78 9.68
CA ARG A 218 1.40 10.95 9.73
C ARG A 218 0.73 9.71 10.33
N PRO A 219 -0.48 9.86 10.90
CA PRO A 219 -1.35 8.73 11.13
C PRO A 219 -1.65 8.02 9.80
N PRO A 220 -1.91 6.69 9.83
CA PRO A 220 -2.52 6.03 8.69
C PRO A 220 -3.81 6.74 8.24
N ASP A 221 -4.09 6.73 6.92
CA ASP A 221 -5.40 7.17 6.43
C ASP A 221 -6.52 6.29 7.02
N THR A 222 -7.73 6.83 7.12
CA THR A 222 -8.92 6.06 7.50
C THR A 222 -9.06 4.88 6.54
N GLY A 223 -9.05 3.65 7.09
CA GLY A 223 -9.02 2.43 6.29
C GLY A 223 -7.61 1.95 5.91
N TYR A 224 -6.59 2.15 6.76
CA TYR A 224 -5.26 1.52 6.62
C TYR A 224 -5.33 -0.01 6.74
N ARG A 225 -5.90 -0.58 5.70
CA ARG A 225 -5.89 -1.97 5.24
C ARG A 225 -5.14 -1.98 3.92
N GLY A 226 -4.77 -3.16 3.45
CA GLY A 226 -4.40 -3.35 2.04
C GLY A 226 -5.58 -3.15 1.06
N THR A 227 -6.74 -2.68 1.54
CA THR A 227 -8.03 -2.62 0.84
C THR A 227 -8.65 -1.22 0.98
N GLY A 228 -9.22 -0.66 -0.09
CA GLY A 228 -9.72 0.72 -0.13
C GLY A 228 -11.16 0.94 0.36
N TYR A 229 -11.73 0.01 1.14
CA TYR A 229 -13.14 0.03 1.56
C TYR A 229 -13.32 -0.22 3.07
N ASP A 230 -14.40 0.34 3.62
CA ASP A 230 -14.89 0.13 4.97
C ASP A 230 -15.59 -1.23 5.11
N PHE A 231 -15.49 -1.87 6.27
CA PHE A 231 -16.06 -3.19 6.54
C PHE A 231 -17.02 -3.16 7.73
N ILE A 232 -18.24 -3.64 7.55
CA ILE A 232 -19.21 -3.85 8.62
C ILE A 232 -19.69 -5.30 8.57
N SER A 233 -19.68 -5.99 9.69
CA SER A 233 -20.38 -7.27 9.82
C SER A 233 -21.75 -7.02 10.44
N ALA A 234 -22.82 -7.52 9.83
CA ALA A 234 -24.18 -7.49 10.36
C ALA A 234 -24.76 -8.90 10.30
N VAL A 235 -24.61 -9.67 11.37
CA VAL A 235 -24.96 -11.09 11.43
C VAL A 235 -26.20 -11.26 12.30
N GLN A 236 -27.26 -11.82 11.73
CA GLN A 236 -28.45 -12.14 12.51
C GLN A 236 -28.21 -13.40 13.33
N ARG A 237 -28.56 -13.36 14.62
CA ARG A 237 -28.49 -14.44 15.58
C ARG A 237 -29.80 -14.51 16.36
N LEU A 238 -30.02 -15.64 17.02
CA LEU A 238 -31.08 -15.77 18.02
C LEU A 238 -30.49 -15.43 19.39
N ASP A 239 -31.19 -14.60 20.15
CA ASP A 239 -30.85 -14.32 21.55
C ASP A 239 -31.24 -15.50 22.47
N GLU A 240 -30.96 -15.35 23.78
CA GLU A 240 -31.30 -16.36 24.80
C GLU A 240 -32.81 -16.63 24.92
N HIS A 241 -33.66 -15.75 24.36
CA HIS A 241 -35.11 -15.85 24.36
C HIS A 241 -35.68 -16.28 22.99
N GLY A 242 -34.82 -16.60 22.02
CA GLY A 242 -35.20 -17.02 20.68
C GLY A 242 -35.69 -15.88 19.77
N GLN A 243 -35.43 -14.63 20.12
CA GLN A 243 -35.75 -13.46 19.29
C GLN A 243 -34.60 -13.17 18.32
N ALA A 244 -34.94 -12.60 17.16
CA ALA A 244 -33.96 -12.20 16.17
C ALA A 244 -33.19 -10.95 16.64
N LEU A 245 -31.86 -11.05 16.61
CA LEU A 245 -30.93 -10.01 16.99
C LEU A 245 -29.90 -9.84 15.87
N ILE A 246 -29.69 -8.61 15.40
CA ILE A 246 -28.60 -8.33 14.45
C ILE A 246 -27.38 -7.86 15.25
N GLU A 247 -26.32 -8.66 15.21
CA GLU A 247 -25.02 -8.35 15.80
C GLU A 247 -24.16 -7.59 14.77
N TYR A 248 -23.93 -6.32 15.06
CA TYR A 248 -23.06 -5.43 14.29
C TYR A 248 -21.65 -5.46 14.86
N THR A 249 -20.67 -5.72 14.00
CA THR A 249 -19.24 -5.55 14.32
C THR A 249 -18.63 -4.55 13.36
N LEU A 250 -18.06 -3.48 13.92
CA LEU A 250 -17.58 -2.35 13.13
C LEU A 250 -16.06 -2.35 12.95
N ASP A 251 -15.72 -2.09 11.69
CA ASP A 251 -14.45 -1.76 11.07
C ASP A 251 -13.74 -0.43 11.33
N THR A 252 -13.99 0.31 12.42
CA THR A 252 -13.77 1.78 12.36
C THR A 252 -12.38 2.27 12.82
N PRO A 253 -11.96 3.50 12.42
CA PRO A 253 -10.67 4.11 12.78
C PRO A 253 -10.48 4.46 14.27
N ARG A 254 -11.48 4.22 15.13
CA ARG A 254 -11.33 4.38 16.58
C ARG A 254 -11.03 3.00 17.16
N ALA A 255 -10.01 2.91 18.01
CA ALA A 255 -9.45 1.68 18.61
C ALA A 255 -10.43 0.84 19.47
N ARG A 256 -11.62 0.51 18.95
CA ARG A 256 -12.65 -0.32 19.55
C ARG A 256 -13.44 -1.03 18.45
N SER A 257 -13.32 -2.35 18.41
CA SER A 257 -14.35 -3.20 17.79
C SER A 257 -15.58 -3.14 18.70
N GLU A 258 -16.48 -2.20 18.46
CA GLU A 258 -17.75 -2.16 19.19
C GLU A 258 -18.67 -3.21 18.57
N VAL A 259 -18.92 -4.28 19.33
CA VAL A 259 -20.00 -5.22 19.04
C VAL A 259 -21.28 -4.59 19.56
N ARG A 260 -22.24 -4.34 18.66
CA ARG A 260 -23.54 -3.78 18.99
C ARG A 260 -24.63 -4.73 18.56
N ALA A 261 -25.74 -4.69 19.27
CA ALA A 261 -26.85 -5.61 19.06
C ALA A 261 -28.13 -4.79 18.91
N GLN A 262 -28.82 -4.97 17.78
CA GLN A 262 -30.15 -4.40 17.56
C GLN A 262 -31.17 -5.54 17.62
N SER A 263 -32.09 -5.47 18.59
CA SER A 263 -33.23 -6.40 18.65
C SER A 263 -34.27 -5.95 17.63
N THR A 264 -34.69 -6.86 16.76
CA THR A 264 -35.66 -6.56 15.70
C THR A 264 -36.87 -7.48 15.84
N GLN A 265 -38.07 -6.91 15.69
CA GLN A 265 -39.28 -7.72 15.53
C GLN A 265 -39.30 -8.26 14.10
N ALA A 266 -38.82 -9.50 13.93
CA ALA A 266 -38.68 -10.13 12.61
C ALA A 266 -39.97 -10.01 11.74
N ALA A 267 -41.14 -10.24 12.34
CA ALA A 267 -42.42 -10.15 11.62
C ALA A 267 -42.74 -8.73 11.09
N LEU A 268 -42.35 -7.68 11.83
CA LEU A 268 -42.53 -6.29 11.39
C LEU A 268 -41.55 -5.94 10.28
N VAL A 269 -40.29 -6.35 10.42
CA VAL A 269 -39.26 -6.16 9.39
C VAL A 269 -39.67 -6.87 8.10
N ASP A 270 -40.13 -8.12 8.19
CA ASP A 270 -40.56 -8.90 7.03
C ASP A 270 -41.73 -8.22 6.28
N GLU A 271 -42.69 -7.65 7.01
CA GLU A 271 -43.81 -6.93 6.41
C GLU A 271 -43.38 -5.62 5.74
N LEU A 272 -42.48 -4.85 6.37
CA LEU A 272 -41.92 -3.63 5.77
C LEU A 272 -41.07 -3.94 4.54
N VAL A 273 -40.27 -5.02 4.58
CA VAL A 273 -39.50 -5.50 3.42
C VAL A 273 -40.43 -5.92 2.28
N ARG A 274 -41.55 -6.59 2.60
CA ARG A 274 -42.56 -6.97 1.60
C ARG A 274 -43.20 -5.75 0.93
N GLN A 275 -43.42 -4.67 1.67
CA GLN A 275 -43.98 -3.41 1.15
C GLN A 275 -42.94 -2.59 0.34
N GLY A 276 -41.67 -2.61 0.74
CA GLY A 276 -40.58 -1.90 0.04
C GLY A 276 -40.08 -2.60 -1.24
N ALA A 277 -40.28 -3.92 -1.34
CA ALA A 277 -39.91 -4.74 -2.50
C ALA A 277 -40.89 -4.61 -3.70
N ASP A 278 -41.32 -3.38 -4.01
CA ASP A 278 -42.08 -3.00 -5.21
C ASP A 278 -41.26 -1.99 -6.03
N ALA A 279 -41.02 -2.30 -7.31
CA ALA A 279 -40.21 -1.48 -8.22
C ALA A 279 -40.75 -0.05 -8.36
N ALA A 280 -42.08 0.09 -8.30
CA ALA A 280 -42.79 1.35 -8.54
C ALA A 280 -43.00 2.19 -7.27
N SER A 281 -42.57 1.72 -6.10
CA SER A 281 -42.81 2.40 -4.82
C SER A 281 -41.66 3.32 -4.43
N ALA A 282 -41.87 4.62 -4.42
CA ALA A 282 -40.87 5.61 -3.99
C ALA A 282 -40.85 5.84 -2.46
N ASP A 283 -41.56 5.05 -1.65
CA ASP A 283 -41.87 5.39 -0.25
C ASP A 283 -40.60 5.65 0.61
N LEU A 284 -40.25 6.93 0.73
CA LEU A 284 -39.12 7.41 1.52
C LEU A 284 -39.34 7.14 3.01
N GLN A 285 -40.59 7.23 3.48
CA GLN A 285 -40.92 7.00 4.88
C GLN A 285 -40.66 5.54 5.26
N LEU A 286 -41.01 4.59 4.39
CA LEU A 286 -40.71 3.17 4.58
C LEU A 286 -39.20 2.92 4.65
N ARG A 287 -38.42 3.53 3.75
CA ARG A 287 -36.96 3.39 3.71
C ARG A 287 -36.29 3.87 4.99
N HIS A 288 -36.74 5.00 5.52
CA HIS A 288 -36.23 5.57 6.77
C HIS A 288 -36.69 4.74 7.98
N THR A 289 -37.94 4.29 8.00
CA THR A 289 -38.45 3.43 9.08
C THR A 289 -37.66 2.12 9.14
N LEU A 290 -37.34 1.51 7.99
CA LEU A 290 -36.46 0.34 7.94
C LEU A 290 -35.06 0.65 8.46
N PHE A 291 -34.50 1.81 8.10
CA PHE A 291 -33.19 2.24 8.60
C PHE A 291 -33.20 2.37 10.14
N ASP A 292 -34.15 3.10 10.71
CA ASP A 292 -34.28 3.33 12.16
C ASP A 292 -34.48 2.03 12.96
N LEU A 293 -35.19 1.06 12.40
CA LEU A 293 -35.44 -0.23 13.05
C LEU A 293 -34.22 -1.15 13.02
N LEU A 294 -33.48 -1.15 11.92
CA LEU A 294 -32.39 -2.09 11.67
C LEU A 294 -31.05 -1.57 12.16
N VAL A 295 -30.78 -0.28 11.98
CA VAL A 295 -29.47 0.34 12.24
C VAL A 295 -29.48 1.04 13.59
N PRO A 296 -28.62 0.64 14.55
CA PRO A 296 -28.42 1.39 15.79
C PRO A 296 -28.08 2.85 15.54
N VAL A 297 -28.67 3.78 16.30
CA VAL A 297 -28.46 5.23 16.20
C VAL A 297 -26.97 5.61 16.24
N GLU A 298 -26.17 4.86 17.00
CA GLU A 298 -24.75 5.15 17.15
C GLU A 298 -23.94 4.73 15.90
N LEU A 299 -24.52 4.01 14.93
CA LEU A 299 -23.89 3.65 13.64
C LEU A 299 -24.08 4.71 12.56
N GLU A 300 -25.09 5.57 12.67
CA GLU A 300 -25.42 6.56 11.64
C GLU A 300 -24.25 7.47 11.25
N PRO A 301 -23.41 7.98 12.19
CA PRO A 301 -22.27 8.83 11.82
C PRO A 301 -21.24 8.08 10.96
N PHE A 302 -21.13 6.76 11.13
CA PHE A 302 -20.21 5.92 10.36
C PHE A 302 -20.75 5.67 8.95
N LEU A 303 -22.01 5.25 8.85
CA LEU A 303 -22.66 4.99 7.55
C LEU A 303 -22.72 6.24 6.68
N ASN A 304 -22.85 7.42 7.29
CA ASN A 304 -22.86 8.71 6.59
C ASN A 304 -21.47 9.20 6.13
N SER A 305 -20.37 8.68 6.71
CA SER A 305 -19.00 9.09 6.37
C SER A 305 -18.24 8.10 5.49
N SER A 306 -18.75 6.88 5.30
CA SER A 306 -18.14 5.82 4.47
C SER A 306 -18.32 6.10 2.97
N ASN A 307 -17.23 5.99 2.19
CA ASN A 307 -17.24 6.18 0.73
C ASN A 307 -17.33 4.85 -0.06
N GLU A 308 -16.77 3.77 0.47
CA GLU A 308 -16.82 2.42 -0.12
C GLU A 308 -17.11 1.42 1.01
N LEU A 309 -18.23 0.70 0.97
CA LEU A 309 -18.68 -0.15 2.08
C LEU A 309 -18.88 -1.60 1.65
N LEU A 310 -18.20 -2.53 2.32
CA LEU A 310 -18.42 -3.97 2.23
C LEU A 310 -19.18 -4.47 3.47
N LEU A 311 -20.41 -4.91 3.27
CA LEU A 311 -21.29 -5.43 4.30
C LEU A 311 -21.25 -6.96 4.35
N HIS A 312 -20.78 -7.51 5.47
CA HIS A 312 -20.65 -8.94 5.69
C HIS A 312 -21.87 -9.50 6.41
N LEU A 313 -22.54 -10.47 5.78
CA LEU A 313 -23.87 -10.95 6.13
C LEU A 313 -23.89 -12.48 6.27
N ASN A 314 -24.78 -13.02 7.10
CA ASN A 314 -25.13 -14.44 7.04
C ASN A 314 -26.40 -14.66 6.22
N GLY A 315 -26.81 -15.91 6.01
CA GLY A 315 -27.99 -16.24 5.18
C GLY A 315 -29.30 -15.59 5.64
N ASP A 316 -29.43 -15.29 6.93
CA ASP A 316 -30.61 -14.64 7.49
C ASP A 316 -30.58 -13.13 7.26
N SER A 317 -29.48 -12.44 7.62
CA SER A 317 -29.35 -11.00 7.42
C SER A 317 -29.21 -10.60 5.95
N ALA A 318 -28.83 -11.52 5.06
CA ALA A 318 -28.78 -11.31 3.61
C ALA A 318 -30.16 -11.05 2.96
N ARG A 319 -31.25 -11.45 3.62
CA ARG A 319 -32.62 -11.26 3.10
C ARG A 319 -33.09 -9.82 3.19
N ILE A 320 -32.47 -9.03 4.07
CA ILE A 320 -32.78 -7.62 4.25
C ILE A 320 -32.30 -6.84 3.01
N PRO A 321 -33.13 -5.95 2.43
CA PRO A 321 -32.75 -5.11 1.31
C PRO A 321 -31.93 -3.90 1.80
N TRP A 322 -30.69 -4.15 2.22
CA TRP A 322 -29.77 -3.12 2.74
C TRP A 322 -29.63 -1.92 1.80
N GLU A 323 -29.72 -2.13 0.50
CA GLU A 323 -29.65 -1.09 -0.53
C GLU A 323 -30.80 -0.09 -0.48
N LEU A 324 -31.98 -0.50 0.04
CA LEU A 324 -33.15 0.37 0.18
C LEU A 324 -33.07 1.29 1.40
N LEU A 325 -32.19 1.01 2.36
CA LEU A 325 -32.10 1.82 3.57
C LEU A 325 -31.61 3.23 3.22
N ASP A 326 -32.26 4.23 3.80
CA ASP A 326 -31.87 5.63 3.61
C ASP A 326 -31.71 6.32 4.96
N ALA A 327 -30.54 6.92 5.15
CA ALA A 327 -30.13 7.63 6.36
C ALA A 327 -30.33 9.15 6.23
N SER A 328 -30.89 9.61 5.10
CA SER A 328 -31.13 11.03 4.85
C SER A 328 -32.17 11.56 5.85
N PRO A 329 -32.04 12.77 6.42
CA PRO A 329 -33.10 13.32 7.24
C PRO A 329 -34.34 13.60 6.37
N VAL A 330 -35.53 13.12 6.78
CA VAL A 330 -36.79 13.59 6.18
C VAL A 330 -36.86 15.10 6.46
N ALA A 331 -36.79 15.94 5.43
CA ALA A 331 -37.04 17.36 5.63
C ALA A 331 -38.42 17.52 6.27
N ALA A 332 -38.50 18.23 7.39
CA ALA A 332 -39.79 18.57 8.00
C ALA A 332 -40.66 19.21 6.91
N PRO A 333 -41.95 18.81 6.77
CA PRO A 333 -42.82 19.39 5.76
C PRO A 333 -42.87 20.90 6.00
N ASP A 334 -42.29 21.67 5.07
CA ASP A 334 -42.34 23.12 5.14
C ASP A 334 -43.79 23.54 4.87
N VAL A 335 -44.50 23.89 5.95
CA VAL A 335 -45.92 24.27 5.95
C VAL A 335 -46.19 25.53 5.11
N ASN A 336 -45.16 26.18 4.55
CA ASN A 336 -45.29 27.34 3.67
C ASN A 336 -44.85 27.09 2.21
N ALA A 337 -44.44 25.87 1.84
CA ALA A 337 -44.02 25.55 0.47
C ALA A 337 -45.21 25.10 -0.41
N GLU A 338 -46.20 25.98 -0.60
CA GLU A 338 -47.12 25.86 -1.73
C GLU A 338 -46.33 26.16 -3.03
N ALA A 339 -45.69 25.14 -3.62
CA ALA A 339 -45.46 24.96 -5.08
C ALA A 339 -44.27 24.02 -5.45
N ASP A 340 -43.43 23.57 -4.52
CA ASP A 340 -42.17 22.84 -4.88
C ASP A 340 -42.11 21.37 -4.41
N ALA A 341 -43.26 20.76 -4.10
CA ALA A 341 -43.37 19.36 -3.62
C ALA A 341 -43.06 18.26 -4.67
N ALA A 342 -42.55 18.63 -5.86
CA ALA A 342 -42.34 17.72 -6.99
C ALA A 342 -40.88 17.65 -7.47
N ARG A 343 -39.91 18.16 -6.70
CA ARG A 343 -38.48 17.92 -6.99
C ARG A 343 -37.96 16.76 -6.15
N PRO A 344 -37.60 15.61 -6.75
CA PRO A 344 -36.91 14.57 -6.00
C PRO A 344 -35.63 15.13 -5.37
N SER A 345 -35.30 14.64 -4.16
CA SER A 345 -34.07 14.97 -3.45
C SER A 345 -32.88 14.88 -4.40
N ALA A 346 -32.13 15.97 -4.58
CA ALA A 346 -30.93 15.99 -5.42
C ALA A 346 -29.77 15.16 -4.84
N VAL A 347 -29.94 14.57 -3.65
CA VAL A 347 -28.94 13.78 -2.95
C VAL A 347 -29.14 12.30 -3.32
N PRO A 348 -28.11 11.61 -3.85
CA PRO A 348 -28.20 10.19 -4.14
C PRO A 348 -28.46 9.36 -2.86
N PRO A 349 -29.22 8.25 -2.95
CA PRO A 349 -29.44 7.32 -1.84
C PRO A 349 -28.16 6.81 -1.18
N TRP A 350 -28.24 6.45 0.10
CA TRP A 350 -27.09 6.01 0.91
C TRP A 350 -26.24 4.93 0.25
N ALA A 351 -26.84 3.84 -0.22
CA ALA A 351 -26.12 2.72 -0.83
C ALA A 351 -25.37 3.07 -2.14
N ILE A 352 -25.77 4.16 -2.82
CA ILE A 352 -25.05 4.70 -3.98
C ILE A 352 -23.87 5.54 -3.50
N ARG A 353 -24.07 6.41 -2.50
CA ARG A 353 -23.03 7.28 -1.94
C ARG A 353 -21.85 6.50 -1.36
N CYS A 354 -22.12 5.39 -0.67
CA CYS A 354 -21.09 4.56 -0.04
C CYS A 354 -20.64 3.36 -0.88
N LYS A 355 -21.05 3.27 -2.17
CA LYS A 355 -20.75 2.14 -3.06
C LYS A 355 -20.97 0.76 -2.43
N LEU A 356 -22.14 0.54 -1.83
CA LEU A 356 -22.42 -0.65 -1.01
C LEU A 356 -22.20 -1.97 -1.78
N LEU A 357 -21.44 -2.90 -1.22
CA LEU A 357 -21.33 -4.29 -1.66
C LEU A 357 -21.60 -5.26 -0.51
N ARG A 358 -21.97 -6.50 -0.83
CA ARG A 358 -22.23 -7.56 0.14
C ARG A 358 -21.14 -8.64 0.10
N LYS A 359 -20.89 -9.29 1.23
CA LYS A 359 -20.10 -10.52 1.35
C LYS A 359 -20.87 -11.54 2.21
N LEU A 360 -21.03 -12.77 1.74
CA LEU A 360 -21.74 -13.81 2.49
C LEU A 360 -20.79 -14.65 3.35
N ARG A 361 -21.21 -14.89 4.59
CA ARG A 361 -20.64 -15.88 5.49
C ARG A 361 -21.37 -17.20 5.32
N LEU A 362 -20.65 -18.24 4.87
CA LEU A 362 -21.21 -19.56 4.65
C LEU A 362 -20.52 -20.60 5.54
N GLU A 363 -21.33 -21.47 6.16
CA GLU A 363 -20.81 -22.62 6.93
C GLU A 363 -20.41 -23.79 6.04
N ARG A 364 -21.07 -23.94 4.89
CA ARG A 364 -20.86 -25.02 3.92
C ARG A 364 -20.57 -24.42 2.56
N PHE A 365 -19.41 -24.73 2.00
CA PHE A 365 -18.97 -24.27 0.69
C PHE A 365 -17.98 -25.26 0.06
N ARG A 366 -17.76 -25.12 -1.25
CA ARG A 366 -16.77 -25.90 -2.01
C ARG A 366 -15.37 -25.46 -1.61
N SER A 367 -14.62 -26.35 -0.96
CA SER A 367 -13.30 -26.03 -0.39
C SER A 367 -12.19 -25.78 -1.43
N ARG A 368 -12.34 -26.30 -2.66
CA ARG A 368 -11.43 -26.10 -3.79
C ARG A 368 -12.21 -25.93 -5.09
N PRO A 369 -12.74 -24.73 -5.39
CA PRO A 369 -13.33 -24.46 -6.70
C PRO A 369 -12.25 -24.52 -7.79
N VAL A 370 -12.65 -24.94 -9.00
CA VAL A 370 -11.83 -24.81 -10.22
C VAL A 370 -12.41 -23.62 -10.96
N ASP A 371 -11.70 -22.51 -10.95
CA ASP A 371 -12.19 -21.25 -11.54
C ASP A 371 -11.99 -21.23 -13.06
N ALA A 372 -12.90 -20.54 -13.75
CA ALA A 372 -12.74 -20.19 -15.16
C ALA A 372 -11.47 -19.34 -15.38
N GLN A 373 -10.86 -19.48 -16.56
CA GLN A 373 -9.65 -18.78 -16.96
C GLN A 373 -9.98 -17.44 -17.64
N ASP A 374 -8.97 -16.57 -17.80
CA ASP A 374 -9.15 -15.23 -18.37
C ASP A 374 -9.67 -15.23 -19.83
N ASP A 375 -9.34 -16.29 -20.58
CA ASP A 375 -9.73 -16.52 -21.98
C ASP A 375 -11.10 -17.20 -22.15
N ASP A 376 -11.72 -17.64 -21.05
CA ASP A 376 -13.06 -18.23 -21.09
C ASP A 376 -14.14 -17.20 -21.45
N LEU A 377 -15.18 -17.67 -22.14
CA LEU A 377 -16.18 -16.81 -22.78
C LEU A 377 -17.30 -16.36 -21.83
N THR A 378 -18.10 -15.40 -22.31
CA THR A 378 -19.33 -14.95 -21.66
C THR A 378 -20.53 -15.69 -22.25
N LEU A 379 -21.37 -16.28 -21.38
CA LEU A 379 -22.69 -16.83 -21.73
C LEU A 379 -23.78 -15.81 -21.41
N VAL A 380 -24.63 -15.51 -22.38
CA VAL A 380 -25.76 -14.58 -22.21
C VAL A 380 -27.06 -15.30 -22.55
N ILE A 381 -28.00 -15.35 -21.60
CA ILE A 381 -29.30 -15.99 -21.73
C ILE A 381 -30.39 -14.94 -21.49
N GLY A 382 -31.29 -14.75 -22.44
CA GLY A 382 -32.41 -13.80 -22.34
C GLY A 382 -33.75 -14.48 -22.61
N ALA A 383 -34.75 -14.17 -21.79
CA ALA A 383 -36.10 -14.72 -21.90
C ALA A 383 -36.16 -16.22 -22.29
N PRO A 384 -35.63 -17.14 -21.45
CA PRO A 384 -35.76 -18.58 -21.67
C PRO A 384 -37.19 -19.00 -22.04
N ALA A 385 -37.35 -20.00 -22.90
CA ALA A 385 -38.69 -20.48 -23.26
C ALA A 385 -39.43 -20.96 -22.01
N CYS A 386 -40.63 -20.43 -21.77
CA CYS A 386 -41.50 -20.76 -20.64
C CYS A 386 -42.90 -21.15 -21.14
N ASP A 387 -43.76 -21.66 -20.25
CA ASP A 387 -45.17 -21.90 -20.57
C ASP A 387 -45.90 -20.55 -20.74
N PRO A 388 -46.37 -20.19 -21.95
CA PRO A 388 -46.97 -18.88 -22.22
C PRO A 388 -48.30 -18.66 -21.49
N ASP A 389 -48.96 -19.73 -21.03
CA ASP A 389 -50.21 -19.63 -20.25
C ASP A 389 -49.95 -19.25 -18.79
N LEU A 390 -48.71 -19.45 -18.31
CA LEU A 390 -48.31 -19.22 -16.91
C LEU A 390 -47.38 -18.01 -16.76
N TYR A 391 -46.60 -17.69 -17.79
CA TYR A 391 -45.57 -16.66 -17.74
C TYR A 391 -45.66 -15.71 -18.94
N PRO A 392 -45.77 -14.38 -18.72
CA PRO A 392 -45.86 -13.42 -19.81
C PRO A 392 -44.54 -13.31 -20.60
N ALA A 393 -44.62 -12.81 -21.83
CA ALA A 393 -43.43 -12.47 -22.63
C ALA A 393 -42.61 -11.36 -21.95
N LEU A 394 -41.28 -11.44 -22.06
CA LEU A 394 -40.33 -10.51 -21.44
C LEU A 394 -39.46 -9.81 -22.50
N PRO A 395 -40.01 -8.91 -23.33
CA PRO A 395 -39.23 -8.20 -24.35
C PRO A 395 -38.07 -7.39 -23.74
N GLY A 396 -38.23 -6.88 -22.51
CA GLY A 396 -37.15 -6.23 -21.77
C GLY A 396 -35.95 -7.14 -21.49
N ALA A 397 -36.20 -8.42 -21.14
CA ALA A 397 -35.14 -9.40 -20.91
C ALA A 397 -34.43 -9.81 -22.21
N GLU A 398 -35.14 -9.83 -23.35
CA GLU A 398 -34.54 -10.02 -24.67
C GLU A 398 -33.60 -8.85 -25.01
N ALA A 399 -34.09 -7.61 -24.86
CA ALA A 399 -33.32 -6.40 -25.12
C ALA A 399 -32.09 -6.24 -24.20
N GLU A 400 -32.20 -6.63 -22.92
CA GLU A 400 -31.07 -6.67 -21.99
C GLU A 400 -30.01 -7.68 -22.45
N ALA A 401 -30.42 -8.89 -22.81
CA ALA A 401 -29.51 -9.92 -23.29
C ALA A 401 -28.77 -9.50 -24.57
N GLU A 402 -29.47 -8.85 -25.51
CA GLU A 402 -28.84 -8.29 -26.71
C GLU A 402 -27.80 -7.21 -26.38
N ALA A 403 -28.14 -6.28 -25.47
CA ALA A 403 -27.24 -5.21 -25.06
C ALA A 403 -25.98 -5.75 -24.36
N VAL A 404 -26.14 -6.72 -23.45
CA VAL A 404 -25.02 -7.36 -22.75
C VAL A 404 -24.15 -8.16 -23.72
N ALA A 405 -24.76 -8.91 -24.64
CA ALA A 405 -24.04 -9.70 -25.64
C ALA A 405 -23.17 -8.82 -26.55
N ALA A 406 -23.66 -7.63 -26.91
CA ALA A 406 -22.91 -6.66 -27.71
C ALA A 406 -21.61 -6.18 -27.03
N VAL A 407 -21.60 -6.02 -25.69
CA VAL A 407 -20.39 -5.61 -24.93
C VAL A 407 -19.26 -6.62 -25.06
N PHE A 408 -19.59 -7.91 -25.13
CA PHE A 408 -18.62 -9.01 -25.18
C PHE A 408 -18.41 -9.59 -26.57
N GLY A 409 -19.20 -9.16 -27.57
CA GLY A 409 -19.24 -9.80 -28.89
C GLY A 409 -19.71 -11.25 -28.82
N ALA A 410 -20.62 -11.55 -27.89
CA ALA A 410 -21.20 -12.90 -27.70
C ALA A 410 -22.51 -13.05 -28.51
N GLU A 411 -22.94 -14.30 -28.74
CA GLU A 411 -24.28 -14.59 -29.26
C GLU A 411 -25.25 -14.87 -28.10
N PRO A 412 -26.33 -14.08 -27.93
CA PRO A 412 -27.30 -14.31 -26.87
C PRO A 412 -28.21 -15.50 -27.17
N LEU A 413 -28.54 -16.30 -26.16
CA LEU A 413 -29.54 -17.35 -26.25
C LEU A 413 -30.91 -16.80 -25.85
N ILE A 414 -31.71 -16.42 -26.85
CA ILE A 414 -33.06 -15.88 -26.66
C ILE A 414 -34.11 -16.97 -26.89
N GLY A 415 -35.14 -17.06 -26.03
CA GLY A 415 -36.26 -17.97 -26.25
C GLY A 415 -35.88 -19.46 -26.31
N SER A 416 -34.71 -19.83 -25.77
CA SER A 416 -34.16 -21.18 -25.90
C SER A 416 -34.82 -22.16 -24.91
N PRO A 417 -35.11 -23.42 -25.31
CA PRO A 417 -35.69 -24.42 -24.42
C PRO A 417 -34.69 -24.92 -23.37
N ALA A 418 -35.21 -25.47 -22.26
CA ALA A 418 -34.42 -25.92 -21.11
C ALA A 418 -33.24 -26.84 -21.49
N THR A 419 -33.48 -27.80 -22.38
CA THR A 419 -32.46 -28.78 -22.82
C THR A 419 -31.28 -28.13 -23.54
N GLN A 420 -31.54 -27.12 -24.39
CA GLN A 420 -30.49 -26.38 -25.07
C GLN A 420 -29.66 -25.56 -24.08
N LEU A 421 -30.33 -24.87 -23.15
CA LEU A 421 -29.66 -24.03 -22.15
C LEU A 421 -28.74 -24.85 -21.24
N ILE A 422 -29.21 -25.98 -20.73
CA ILE A 422 -28.39 -26.89 -19.90
C ILE A 422 -27.22 -27.45 -20.71
N ASN A 423 -27.44 -27.85 -21.97
CA ASN A 423 -26.35 -28.35 -22.81
C ASN A 423 -25.26 -27.29 -23.02
N VAL A 424 -25.64 -26.04 -23.34
CA VAL A 424 -24.67 -24.95 -23.55
C VAL A 424 -23.94 -24.60 -22.25
N LEU A 425 -24.67 -24.53 -21.13
CA LEU A 425 -24.08 -24.24 -19.82
C LEU A 425 -23.01 -25.28 -19.42
N HIS A 426 -23.19 -26.55 -19.79
CA HIS A 426 -22.24 -27.63 -19.51
C HIS A 426 -21.26 -27.94 -20.65
N GLN A 427 -21.39 -27.30 -21.81
CA GLN A 427 -20.59 -27.63 -23.00
C GLN A 427 -19.11 -27.24 -22.83
N ARG A 428 -18.83 -26.15 -22.12
CA ARG A 428 -17.50 -25.56 -21.94
C ARG A 428 -17.49 -24.70 -20.65
N PRO A 429 -16.30 -24.36 -20.13
CA PRO A 429 -16.19 -23.35 -19.09
C PRO A 429 -16.68 -21.98 -19.58
N TRP A 430 -17.25 -21.21 -18.66
CA TRP A 430 -17.76 -19.86 -18.88
C TRP A 430 -17.21 -18.96 -17.79
N ARG A 431 -16.57 -17.85 -18.18
CA ARG A 431 -16.04 -16.87 -17.23
C ARG A 431 -17.14 -16.04 -16.60
N ILE A 432 -18.10 -15.63 -17.43
CA ILE A 432 -19.27 -14.84 -17.06
C ILE A 432 -20.53 -15.59 -17.49
N VAL A 433 -21.53 -15.67 -16.61
CA VAL A 433 -22.87 -16.14 -16.95
C VAL A 433 -23.88 -15.03 -16.65
N HIS A 434 -24.58 -14.55 -17.67
CA HIS A 434 -25.67 -13.58 -17.56
C HIS A 434 -27.00 -14.25 -17.90
N ILE A 435 -28.00 -14.09 -17.04
CA ILE A 435 -29.33 -14.69 -17.20
C ILE A 435 -30.40 -13.65 -16.89
N ALA A 436 -31.26 -13.35 -17.86
CA ALA A 436 -32.45 -12.52 -17.71
C ALA A 436 -33.71 -13.33 -18.03
N GLY A 437 -34.69 -13.39 -17.12
CA GLY A 437 -35.88 -14.23 -17.30
C GLY A 437 -36.84 -14.26 -16.11
N HIS A 438 -37.75 -15.25 -16.08
CA HIS A 438 -38.66 -15.45 -14.95
C HIS A 438 -37.96 -16.15 -13.79
N GLY A 439 -38.21 -15.72 -12.55
CA GLY A 439 -37.70 -16.34 -11.33
C GLY A 439 -38.85 -16.78 -10.42
N GLU A 440 -38.72 -17.95 -9.79
CA GLU A 440 -39.77 -18.48 -8.89
C GLU A 440 -39.15 -19.24 -7.69
N ILE A 441 -39.76 -19.08 -6.51
CA ILE A 441 -39.49 -19.85 -5.28
C ILE A 441 -40.61 -20.88 -5.09
N ARG A 442 -40.26 -22.14 -4.83
CA ARG A 442 -41.21 -23.21 -4.51
C ARG A 442 -41.46 -23.33 -3.01
N ALA A 443 -42.54 -24.02 -2.65
CA ALA A 443 -42.92 -24.27 -1.25
C ALA A 443 -41.89 -25.07 -0.44
N ASP A 444 -41.00 -25.81 -1.10
CA ASP A 444 -39.88 -26.52 -0.46
C ASP A 444 -38.63 -25.63 -0.26
N GLY A 445 -38.71 -24.35 -0.61
CA GLY A 445 -37.62 -23.38 -0.50
C GLY A 445 -36.65 -23.38 -1.68
N SER A 446 -36.84 -24.25 -2.69
CA SER A 446 -36.02 -24.24 -3.90
C SER A 446 -36.34 -23.04 -4.79
N SER A 447 -35.32 -22.36 -5.31
CA SER A 447 -35.44 -21.19 -6.18
C SER A 447 -34.58 -21.33 -7.43
N GLY A 448 -35.01 -20.69 -8.52
CA GLY A 448 -34.23 -20.65 -9.76
C GLY A 448 -34.96 -19.98 -10.92
N VAL A 449 -34.26 -19.88 -12.05
CA VAL A 449 -34.79 -19.33 -13.30
C VAL A 449 -35.74 -20.33 -13.94
N VAL A 450 -36.94 -19.90 -14.30
CA VAL A 450 -37.95 -20.75 -14.93
C VAL A 450 -37.53 -21.10 -16.36
N LEU A 451 -37.66 -22.38 -16.71
CA LEU A 451 -37.39 -22.91 -18.06
C LEU A 451 -38.61 -23.69 -18.57
N SER A 452 -38.55 -24.13 -19.82
CA SER A 452 -39.64 -24.91 -20.44
C SER A 452 -39.85 -26.26 -19.76
N ASN A 453 -41.06 -26.83 -19.90
CA ASN A 453 -41.45 -28.13 -19.36
C ASN A 453 -41.41 -28.22 -17.82
N GLY A 454 -41.57 -27.11 -17.11
CA GLY A 454 -41.56 -27.05 -15.64
C GLY A 454 -40.17 -27.23 -15.02
N ALA A 455 -39.11 -27.25 -15.85
CA ALA A 455 -37.72 -27.28 -15.42
C ALA A 455 -37.27 -25.90 -14.92
N ARG A 456 -36.17 -25.87 -14.16
CA ARG A 456 -35.59 -24.63 -13.62
C ARG A 456 -34.07 -24.73 -13.68
N LEU A 457 -33.43 -23.59 -13.85
CA LEU A 457 -32.00 -23.44 -13.58
C LEU A 457 -31.85 -22.95 -12.15
N GLY A 458 -31.69 -23.89 -11.21
CA GLY A 458 -31.58 -23.61 -9.78
C GLY A 458 -30.21 -23.94 -9.20
N ALA A 459 -30.12 -23.88 -7.88
CA ALA A 459 -28.89 -24.16 -7.13
C ALA A 459 -28.25 -25.51 -7.47
N SER A 460 -29.06 -26.55 -7.74
CA SER A 460 -28.60 -27.91 -8.03
C SER A 460 -27.88 -28.02 -9.38
N GLU A 461 -28.45 -27.43 -10.43
CA GLU A 461 -27.87 -27.43 -11.77
C GLU A 461 -26.57 -26.62 -11.79
N ILE A 462 -26.55 -25.48 -11.08
CA ILE A 462 -25.36 -24.63 -10.97
C ILE A 462 -24.29 -25.32 -10.12
N ALA A 463 -24.66 -26.02 -9.04
CA ALA A 463 -23.71 -26.81 -8.25
C ALA A 463 -23.07 -27.97 -9.02
N ALA A 464 -23.69 -28.44 -10.10
CA ALA A 464 -23.13 -29.46 -10.97
C ALA A 464 -22.04 -28.91 -11.93
N LEU A 465 -21.79 -27.60 -11.97
CA LEU A 465 -20.72 -27.00 -12.75
C LEU A 465 -19.35 -27.47 -12.23
N ARG A 466 -18.55 -28.05 -13.16
CA ARG A 466 -17.17 -28.49 -12.89
C ARG A 466 -16.19 -27.34 -12.82
N VAL A 467 -16.35 -26.37 -13.73
CA VAL A 467 -15.61 -25.10 -13.74
C VAL A 467 -16.56 -24.00 -13.31
N VAL A 468 -16.13 -23.19 -12.35
CA VAL A 468 -16.95 -22.18 -11.69
C VAL A 468 -16.76 -20.84 -12.41
N PRO A 469 -17.85 -20.17 -12.83
CA PRO A 469 -17.76 -18.82 -13.37
C PRO A 469 -17.22 -17.84 -12.33
N GLU A 470 -16.42 -16.87 -12.76
CA GLU A 470 -15.96 -15.80 -11.87
C GLU A 470 -17.10 -14.84 -11.51
N LEU A 471 -18.01 -14.59 -12.46
CA LEU A 471 -19.13 -13.68 -12.30
C LEU A 471 -20.43 -14.28 -12.82
N VAL A 472 -21.49 -14.19 -12.00
CA VAL A 472 -22.86 -14.57 -12.40
C VAL A 472 -23.82 -13.40 -12.17
N PHE A 473 -24.58 -13.04 -13.20
CA PHE A 473 -25.60 -12.00 -13.17
C PHE A 473 -26.97 -12.64 -13.40
N VAL A 474 -27.87 -12.52 -12.43
CA VAL A 474 -29.21 -13.11 -12.45
C VAL A 474 -30.25 -12.01 -12.32
N ASN A 475 -30.86 -11.67 -13.45
CA ASN A 475 -31.98 -10.75 -13.51
C ASN A 475 -33.29 -11.52 -13.67
N CYS A 476 -33.81 -12.07 -12.57
CA CYS A 476 -34.98 -12.94 -12.62
C CYS A 476 -35.96 -12.63 -11.51
N CYS A 477 -36.93 -11.76 -11.75
CA CYS A 477 -37.95 -11.41 -10.75
C CYS A 477 -39.30 -11.08 -11.39
N HIS A 478 -40.10 -12.11 -11.63
CA HIS A 478 -41.53 -11.93 -11.90
C HIS A 478 -42.33 -12.88 -11.00
N LEU A 479 -42.58 -12.46 -9.76
CA LEU A 479 -43.68 -13.00 -8.96
C LEU A 479 -44.91 -12.19 -9.38
N GLY A 480 -45.70 -12.75 -10.29
CA GLY A 480 -46.75 -12.02 -11.01
C GLY A 480 -47.67 -11.20 -10.11
N ARG A 481 -47.85 -9.92 -10.46
CA ARG A 481 -49.11 -9.22 -10.19
C ARG A 481 -50.17 -9.97 -10.99
N LEU A 482 -50.93 -10.84 -10.32
CA LEU A 482 -52.20 -11.31 -10.86
C LEU A 482 -53.19 -10.16 -10.73
N ASP A 483 -53.26 -9.31 -11.76
CA ASP A 483 -54.33 -8.35 -11.91
C ASP A 483 -55.65 -9.12 -12.12
N GLY A 484 -56.43 -9.27 -11.05
CA GLY A 484 -57.89 -9.15 -10.97
C GLY A 484 -58.85 -9.92 -11.90
N ALA A 485 -58.44 -10.66 -12.93
CA ALA A 485 -59.38 -11.16 -13.96
C ALA A 485 -59.28 -12.65 -14.32
N ALA A 486 -58.36 -13.43 -13.73
CA ALA A 486 -58.23 -14.87 -13.99
C ALA A 486 -58.50 -15.73 -12.73
N ALA A 487 -59.58 -15.43 -12.02
CA ALA A 487 -59.98 -16.15 -10.81
C ALA A 487 -60.83 -17.42 -11.06
N ASP A 488 -60.85 -17.97 -12.27
CA ASP A 488 -61.72 -19.10 -12.61
C ASP A 488 -61.03 -20.19 -13.46
N ALA A 489 -59.98 -20.80 -12.90
CA ALA A 489 -59.56 -22.15 -13.25
C ALA A 489 -58.68 -22.71 -12.11
N GLY A 490 -59.01 -23.90 -11.60
CA GLY A 490 -58.42 -24.53 -10.41
C GLY A 490 -56.93 -24.93 -10.44
N ARG A 491 -56.04 -24.12 -11.00
CA ARG A 491 -54.58 -24.24 -10.87
C ARG A 491 -54.04 -23.20 -9.89
N ARG A 492 -54.24 -23.45 -8.59
CA ARG A 492 -53.46 -22.76 -7.55
C ARG A 492 -52.03 -23.29 -7.59
N ILE A 493 -51.11 -22.58 -8.26
CA ILE A 493 -49.68 -22.73 -7.97
C ILE A 493 -49.49 -22.05 -6.60
N GLY A 494 -49.14 -22.84 -5.58
CA GLY A 494 -49.03 -22.39 -4.20
C GLY A 494 -47.89 -21.40 -4.00
N VAL A 495 -48.17 -20.10 -4.16
CA VAL A 495 -47.29 -19.02 -3.73
C VAL A 495 -47.60 -18.75 -2.25
N HIS A 496 -46.91 -19.46 -1.36
CA HIS A 496 -46.96 -19.19 0.08
C HIS A 496 -45.90 -18.16 0.46
N GLY A 497 -46.34 -16.93 0.76
CA GLY A 497 -45.79 -16.07 1.83
C GLY A 497 -44.31 -15.65 1.88
N SER A 498 -43.43 -16.02 0.94
CA SER A 498 -42.02 -15.63 1.00
C SER A 498 -41.76 -14.30 0.29
N ALA A 499 -41.10 -13.36 0.98
CA ALA A 499 -40.78 -12.03 0.46
C ALA A 499 -39.81 -12.11 -0.77
N PRO A 500 -40.00 -11.29 -1.82
CA PRO A 500 -39.16 -11.31 -3.02
C PRO A 500 -37.65 -11.26 -2.74
N ALA A 501 -37.21 -10.47 -1.76
CA ALA A 501 -35.80 -10.33 -1.37
C ALA A 501 -35.13 -11.64 -0.92
N GLN A 502 -35.93 -12.65 -0.54
CA GLN A 502 -35.47 -14.00 -0.21
C GLN A 502 -34.97 -14.77 -1.45
N TYR A 503 -35.49 -14.48 -2.64
CA TYR A 503 -35.05 -15.12 -3.90
C TYR A 503 -33.58 -14.80 -4.18
N ALA A 504 -33.21 -13.52 -4.23
CA ALA A 504 -31.84 -13.10 -4.52
C ALA A 504 -30.84 -13.64 -3.49
N ALA A 505 -31.18 -13.57 -2.19
CA ALA A 505 -30.32 -14.08 -1.13
C ALA A 505 -30.05 -15.59 -1.28
N THR A 506 -31.07 -16.39 -1.62
CA THR A 506 -30.93 -17.85 -1.79
C THR A 506 -30.14 -18.24 -3.04
N VAL A 507 -30.40 -17.58 -4.17
CA VAL A 507 -29.66 -17.81 -5.42
C VAL A 507 -28.19 -17.38 -5.25
N ALA A 508 -27.94 -16.20 -4.68
CA ALA A 508 -26.58 -15.72 -4.42
C ALA A 508 -25.84 -16.63 -3.44
N GLN A 509 -26.50 -17.12 -2.38
CA GLN A 509 -25.93 -18.08 -1.45
C GLN A 509 -25.49 -19.37 -2.14
N ALA A 510 -26.32 -19.92 -3.02
CA ALA A 510 -25.99 -21.13 -3.77
C ALA A 510 -24.79 -20.93 -4.71
N LEU A 511 -24.75 -19.80 -5.43
CA LEU A 511 -23.66 -19.43 -6.33
C LEU A 511 -22.34 -19.22 -5.58
N ILE A 512 -22.37 -18.51 -4.47
CA ILE A 512 -21.17 -18.26 -3.66
C ILE A 512 -20.69 -19.55 -2.99
N ALA A 513 -21.61 -20.42 -2.56
CA ALA A 513 -21.26 -21.71 -1.96
C ALA A 513 -20.46 -22.62 -2.91
N ILE A 514 -20.64 -22.50 -4.22
CA ILE A 514 -19.91 -23.29 -5.22
C ILE A 514 -18.59 -22.63 -5.66
N GLY A 515 -18.34 -21.38 -5.26
CA GLY A 515 -17.09 -20.65 -5.51
C GLY A 515 -17.20 -19.43 -6.43
N VAL A 516 -18.39 -18.99 -6.84
CA VAL A 516 -18.52 -17.79 -7.69
C VAL A 516 -18.02 -16.57 -6.93
N ARG A 517 -17.09 -15.81 -7.53
CA ARG A 517 -16.40 -14.68 -6.89
C ARG A 517 -17.29 -13.43 -6.81
N CYS A 518 -18.08 -13.19 -7.86
CA CYS A 518 -18.97 -12.03 -7.98
C CYS A 518 -20.38 -12.46 -8.43
N VAL A 519 -21.40 -12.06 -7.68
CA VAL A 519 -22.81 -12.34 -7.99
C VAL A 519 -23.61 -11.04 -7.99
N VAL A 520 -24.38 -10.80 -9.04
CA VAL A 520 -25.40 -9.75 -9.09
C VAL A 520 -26.76 -10.42 -9.21
N ALA A 521 -27.67 -10.16 -8.29
CA ALA A 521 -29.01 -10.74 -8.33
C ALA A 521 -30.07 -9.66 -8.06
N ALA A 522 -31.11 -9.62 -8.90
CA ALA A 522 -32.30 -8.81 -8.63
C ALA A 522 -33.12 -9.44 -7.49
N GLY A 523 -33.44 -8.65 -6.47
CA GLY A 523 -34.18 -9.06 -5.27
C GLY A 523 -35.70 -8.90 -5.36
N TRP A 524 -36.21 -8.17 -6.35
CA TRP A 524 -37.65 -8.07 -6.64
C TRP A 524 -37.84 -7.64 -8.09
N ALA A 525 -39.10 -7.52 -8.53
CA ALA A 525 -39.42 -7.14 -9.90
C ALA A 525 -38.76 -5.80 -10.25
N VAL A 526 -38.19 -5.71 -11.46
CA VAL A 526 -37.46 -4.54 -11.93
C VAL A 526 -38.15 -3.96 -13.16
N GLU A 527 -37.98 -2.66 -13.39
CA GLU A 527 -38.49 -1.99 -14.58
C GLU A 527 -37.47 -2.08 -15.73
N ASP A 528 -37.95 -2.49 -16.91
CA ASP A 528 -37.11 -2.83 -18.07
C ASP A 528 -36.04 -1.77 -18.41
N GLY A 529 -36.42 -0.48 -18.40
CA GLY A 529 -35.51 0.61 -18.73
C GLY A 529 -34.35 0.78 -17.73
N ALA A 530 -34.67 0.79 -16.44
CA ALA A 530 -33.68 0.90 -15.37
C ALA A 530 -32.84 -0.37 -15.24
N ALA A 531 -33.44 -1.54 -15.50
CA ALA A 531 -32.75 -2.82 -15.49
C ALA A 531 -31.70 -2.93 -16.61
N ASN A 532 -32.09 -2.62 -17.85
CA ASN A 532 -31.16 -2.60 -18.99
C ASN A 532 -30.03 -1.58 -18.77
N THR A 533 -30.37 -0.39 -18.24
CA THR A 533 -29.37 0.64 -17.91
C THR A 533 -28.35 0.14 -16.89
N PHE A 534 -28.81 -0.53 -15.83
CA PHE A 534 -27.93 -1.13 -14.84
C PHE A 534 -26.98 -2.14 -15.48
N ALA A 535 -27.51 -3.14 -16.21
CA ALA A 535 -26.72 -4.21 -16.81
C ALA A 535 -25.71 -3.68 -17.83
N SER A 536 -26.14 -2.77 -18.72
CA SER A 536 -25.31 -2.18 -19.76
C SER A 536 -24.16 -1.34 -19.20
N VAL A 537 -24.44 -0.46 -18.23
CA VAL A 537 -23.40 0.36 -17.58
C VAL A 537 -22.43 -0.52 -16.80
N PHE A 538 -22.94 -1.49 -16.06
CA PHE A 538 -22.14 -2.42 -15.27
C PHE A 538 -21.10 -3.15 -16.14
N TYR A 539 -21.53 -3.80 -17.23
CA TYR A 539 -20.61 -4.55 -18.09
C TYR A 539 -19.69 -3.67 -18.91
N ALA A 540 -20.14 -2.49 -19.35
CA ALA A 540 -19.29 -1.53 -20.05
C ALA A 540 -18.10 -1.09 -19.17
N ARG A 541 -18.34 -0.83 -17.88
CA ARG A 541 -17.27 -0.44 -16.94
C ARG A 541 -16.31 -1.57 -16.62
N LEU A 542 -16.82 -2.79 -16.41
CA LEU A 542 -15.96 -3.95 -16.25
C LEU A 542 -15.06 -4.16 -17.47
N ARG A 543 -15.60 -4.02 -18.69
CA ARG A 543 -14.83 -4.14 -19.93
C ARG A 543 -13.79 -3.02 -20.10
N ALA A 544 -14.07 -1.82 -19.58
CA ALA A 544 -13.12 -0.71 -19.50
C ALA A 544 -12.01 -0.92 -18.44
N GLY A 545 -12.13 -1.98 -17.64
CA GLY A 545 -11.14 -2.37 -16.64
C GLY A 545 -11.44 -1.87 -15.25
N ASP A 546 -12.59 -1.24 -14.97
CA ASP A 546 -12.96 -0.75 -13.63
C ASP A 546 -13.11 -1.88 -12.61
N ARG A 547 -13.01 -1.54 -11.31
CA ARG A 547 -13.28 -2.48 -10.20
C ARG A 547 -14.75 -2.83 -10.16
N PHE A 548 -15.08 -4.02 -9.66
CA PHE A 548 -16.45 -4.48 -9.45
C PHE A 548 -17.26 -3.50 -8.58
N ILE A 549 -16.69 -2.98 -7.48
CA ILE A 549 -17.35 -1.99 -6.61
C ILE A 549 -17.70 -0.69 -7.35
N ASP A 550 -16.81 -0.21 -8.21
CA ASP A 550 -17.01 1.02 -8.98
C ASP A 550 -18.06 0.81 -10.09
N ALA A 551 -18.01 -0.34 -10.77
CA ALA A 551 -18.96 -0.72 -11.80
C ALA A 551 -20.39 -0.85 -11.22
N VAL A 552 -20.55 -1.50 -10.07
CA VAL A 552 -21.84 -1.62 -9.37
C VAL A 552 -22.36 -0.24 -8.94
N ALA A 553 -21.51 0.57 -8.32
CA ALA A 553 -21.92 1.90 -7.83
C ALA A 553 -22.42 2.78 -8.96
N LEU A 554 -21.68 2.84 -10.07
CA LEU A 554 -22.09 3.63 -11.23
C LEU A 554 -23.35 3.08 -11.88
N ALA A 555 -23.49 1.76 -12.00
CA ALA A 555 -24.70 1.14 -12.54
C ALA A 555 -25.94 1.48 -11.71
N ARG A 556 -25.85 1.44 -10.36
CA ARG A 556 -26.94 1.90 -9.48
C ARG A 556 -27.23 3.37 -9.67
N GLU A 557 -26.20 4.21 -9.74
CA GLU A 557 -26.36 5.65 -9.93
C GLU A 557 -27.09 5.98 -11.24
N GLN A 558 -26.71 5.35 -12.35
CA GLN A 558 -27.36 5.59 -13.64
C GLN A 558 -28.79 5.05 -13.67
N ALA A 559 -29.05 3.88 -13.08
CA ALA A 559 -30.41 3.34 -12.96
C ALA A 559 -31.30 4.25 -12.10
N TRP A 560 -30.77 4.78 -10.98
CA TRP A 560 -31.48 5.74 -10.14
C TRP A 560 -31.73 7.07 -10.85
N ARG A 561 -30.75 7.63 -11.58
CA ARG A 561 -30.93 8.87 -12.33
C ARG A 561 -31.95 8.75 -13.45
N LEU A 562 -32.04 7.58 -14.09
CA LEU A 562 -33.04 7.31 -15.11
C LEU A 562 -34.45 7.30 -14.50
N GLN A 563 -34.60 6.75 -13.30
CA GLN A 563 -35.87 6.66 -12.61
C GLN A 563 -35.74 6.91 -11.10
N PRO A 564 -35.69 8.18 -10.67
CA PRO A 564 -35.45 8.53 -9.27
C PRO A 564 -36.58 8.10 -8.32
N GLU A 565 -37.80 7.99 -8.85
CA GLU A 565 -39.01 7.57 -8.15
C GLU A 565 -39.17 6.04 -8.10
N GLY A 566 -38.28 5.28 -8.73
CA GLY A 566 -38.31 3.82 -8.76
C GLY A 566 -37.26 3.19 -7.84
N ASN A 567 -37.51 1.96 -7.41
CA ASN A 567 -36.61 1.17 -6.56
C ASN A 567 -35.77 0.15 -7.34
N THR A 568 -35.83 0.13 -8.67
CA THR A 568 -35.09 -0.84 -9.50
C THR A 568 -33.58 -0.83 -9.22
N TRP A 569 -32.97 0.33 -8.97
CA TRP A 569 -31.54 0.44 -8.64
C TRP A 569 -31.16 -0.30 -7.34
N ALA A 570 -32.07 -0.36 -6.36
CA ALA A 570 -31.87 -1.02 -5.08
C ALA A 570 -32.18 -2.51 -5.13
N ALA A 571 -32.90 -2.97 -6.17
CA ALA A 571 -33.21 -4.38 -6.37
C ALA A 571 -31.95 -5.22 -6.57
N TYR A 572 -30.90 -4.63 -7.15
CA TYR A 572 -29.64 -5.32 -7.42
C TYR A 572 -28.83 -5.53 -6.14
N GLN A 573 -28.92 -6.74 -5.59
CA GLN A 573 -28.08 -7.22 -4.49
C GLN A 573 -26.77 -7.75 -5.07
N CYS A 574 -25.68 -7.02 -4.84
CA CYS A 574 -24.38 -7.33 -5.42
C CYS A 574 -23.43 -7.89 -4.35
N TYR A 575 -22.96 -9.11 -4.57
CA TYR A 575 -22.05 -9.83 -3.69
C TYR A 575 -20.70 -10.03 -4.39
N GLY A 576 -19.58 -9.86 -3.70
CA GLY A 576 -18.30 -10.29 -4.25
C GLY A 576 -17.09 -9.52 -3.75
N GLU A 577 -15.97 -9.71 -4.47
CA GLU A 577 -14.70 -9.05 -4.19
C GLU A 577 -14.69 -7.61 -4.73
N PRO A 578 -14.50 -6.57 -3.89
CA PRO A 578 -14.61 -5.17 -4.33
C PRO A 578 -13.67 -4.80 -5.48
N ASP A 579 -12.42 -5.29 -5.46
CA ASP A 579 -11.43 -4.96 -6.51
C ASP A 579 -11.33 -6.01 -7.63
N TRP A 580 -12.30 -6.92 -7.76
CA TRP A 580 -12.34 -7.81 -8.93
C TRP A 580 -12.44 -6.96 -10.22
N ARG A 581 -11.70 -7.35 -11.25
CA ARG A 581 -11.68 -6.69 -12.56
C ARG A 581 -11.76 -7.75 -13.66
N TYR A 582 -12.39 -7.40 -14.78
CA TYR A 582 -12.51 -8.29 -15.93
C TYR A 582 -11.21 -8.36 -16.78
N ALA A 583 -10.41 -7.29 -16.79
CA ALA A 583 -9.09 -7.26 -17.45
C ALA A 583 -7.97 -7.09 -16.42
N ALA A 584 -6.87 -7.82 -16.58
CA ALA A 584 -5.64 -7.60 -15.80
C ALA A 584 -5.05 -6.22 -16.12
N GLU A 585 -4.50 -5.54 -15.11
CA GLU A 585 -4.04 -4.14 -15.19
C GLU A 585 -3.18 -3.83 -16.44
N PRO A 586 -3.49 -2.74 -17.18
CA PRO A 586 -2.50 -1.72 -17.45
C PRO A 586 -2.28 -0.92 -16.16
N ALA A 587 -1.02 -0.77 -15.75
CA ALA A 587 -0.66 -0.01 -14.56
C ALA A 587 -1.09 1.47 -14.68
N GLY A 588 -2.19 1.84 -14.00
CA GLY A 588 -2.55 3.24 -13.73
C GLY A 588 -3.92 3.65 -14.25
N GLY A 589 -4.82 4.03 -13.33
CA GLY A 589 -6.14 4.54 -13.72
C GLY A 589 -7.04 4.90 -12.54
N THR A 590 -6.59 5.82 -11.69
CA THR A 590 -7.51 6.69 -10.93
C THR A 590 -6.92 8.09 -11.04
N GLU A 591 -7.72 9.07 -11.46
CA GLU A 591 -7.30 10.47 -11.44
C GLU A 591 -6.98 10.87 -9.99
N PRO A 592 -5.82 11.48 -9.71
CA PRO A 592 -5.50 11.91 -8.35
C PRO A 592 -6.42 13.05 -7.93
N ILE A 593 -7.16 12.88 -6.83
CA ILE A 593 -8.01 13.92 -6.26
C ILE A 593 -7.15 14.78 -5.30
N VAL A 594 -7.24 16.11 -5.43
CA VAL A 594 -6.63 17.05 -4.46
C VAL A 594 -7.19 16.75 -3.07
N PRO A 595 -6.33 16.46 -2.06
CA PRO A 595 -6.81 16.11 -0.73
C PRO A 595 -7.54 17.29 -0.09
N THR A 596 -8.66 17.01 0.60
CA THR A 596 -9.34 18.01 1.44
C THR A 596 -8.60 18.11 2.79
N LEU A 597 -7.79 19.14 2.95
CA LEU A 597 -6.93 19.37 4.12
C LEU A 597 -7.45 20.56 4.91
N VAL A 598 -7.64 20.37 6.21
CA VAL A 598 -8.29 21.37 7.09
C VAL A 598 -7.32 22.09 8.03
N SER A 599 -6.02 21.76 7.99
CA SER A 599 -5.00 22.41 8.82
C SER A 599 -3.62 22.44 8.16
N ALA A 600 -2.79 23.42 8.56
CA ALA A 600 -1.40 23.53 8.10
C ALA A 600 -0.56 22.28 8.46
N PRO A 601 -0.64 21.69 9.68
CA PRO A 601 0.05 20.44 9.97
C PRO A 601 -0.39 19.26 9.08
N ALA A 602 -1.68 19.15 8.75
CA ALA A 602 -2.16 18.11 7.84
C ALA A 602 -1.56 18.26 6.43
N LEU A 603 -1.45 19.51 5.95
CA LEU A 603 -0.76 19.82 4.69
C LEU A 603 0.73 19.47 4.76
N CYS A 604 1.44 19.85 5.82
CA CYS A 604 2.85 19.50 6.00
C CYS A 604 3.06 17.98 5.95
N LEU A 605 2.25 17.21 6.70
CA LEU A 605 2.30 15.75 6.73
C LEU A 605 2.02 15.11 5.36
N TRP A 606 1.09 15.67 4.59
CA TRP A 606 0.81 15.23 3.22
C TRP A 606 2.00 15.51 2.29
N LEU A 607 2.57 16.71 2.34
CA LEU A 607 3.75 17.11 1.54
C LEU A 607 4.99 16.27 1.89
N GLU A 608 5.21 16.00 3.18
CA GLU A 608 6.27 15.08 3.63
C GLU A 608 6.06 13.68 3.08
N SER A 609 4.82 13.18 3.08
CA SER A 609 4.49 11.86 2.52
C SER A 609 4.75 11.79 1.02
N ALA A 610 4.34 12.81 0.25
CA ALA A 610 4.64 12.92 -1.16
C ALA A 610 6.17 12.95 -1.42
N ALA A 611 6.92 13.65 -0.57
CA ALA A 611 8.38 13.69 -0.64
C ALA A 611 9.04 12.33 -0.34
N ILE A 612 8.51 11.59 0.64
CA ILE A 612 8.95 10.24 0.99
C ILE A 612 8.66 9.28 -0.17
N GLU A 613 7.44 9.29 -0.70
CA GLU A 613 7.04 8.46 -1.83
C GLU A 613 7.92 8.74 -3.05
N ALA A 614 8.17 10.02 -3.36
CA ALA A 614 9.06 10.48 -4.43
C ALA A 614 10.48 9.85 -4.39
N ARG A 615 10.97 9.49 -3.20
CA ARG A 615 12.25 8.78 -3.03
C ARG A 615 12.16 7.29 -3.35
N LEU A 616 10.98 6.67 -3.29
CA LEU A 616 10.81 5.22 -3.36
C LEU A 616 10.34 4.69 -4.72
N ILE A 617 10.01 5.56 -5.68
CA ILE A 617 9.56 5.17 -7.02
C ILE A 617 10.70 4.61 -7.87
N GLU A 618 10.33 3.63 -8.69
CA GLU A 618 11.20 2.94 -9.65
C GLU A 618 11.65 3.85 -10.80
N ALA A 619 12.87 3.64 -11.28
CA ALA A 619 13.39 4.32 -12.46
C ALA A 619 12.74 3.71 -13.71
N GLY A 620 12.53 4.53 -14.74
CA GLY A 620 11.91 4.11 -16.00
C GLY A 620 10.64 4.89 -16.34
N SER A 621 10.00 4.54 -17.45
CA SER A 621 8.86 5.27 -18.02
C SER A 621 7.65 5.32 -17.08
N ALA A 622 7.33 4.21 -16.40
CA ALA A 622 6.23 4.14 -15.45
C ALA A 622 6.45 5.04 -14.22
N GLY A 623 7.67 5.07 -13.68
CA GLY A 623 8.04 5.93 -12.56
C GLY A 623 8.07 7.41 -12.94
N GLN A 624 8.52 7.72 -14.16
CA GLN A 624 8.48 9.07 -14.70
C GLN A 624 7.03 9.56 -14.87
N ALA A 625 6.14 8.73 -15.43
CA ALA A 625 4.73 9.06 -15.55
C ALA A 625 4.04 9.22 -14.19
N TRP A 626 4.42 8.44 -13.17
CA TRP A 626 3.96 8.66 -11.80
C TRP A 626 4.44 10.02 -11.26
N ARG A 627 5.72 10.35 -11.45
CA ARG A 627 6.33 11.60 -10.96
C ARG A 627 5.68 12.83 -11.59
N GLU A 628 5.38 12.77 -12.89
CA GLU A 628 4.68 13.83 -13.61
C GLU A 628 3.25 14.03 -13.08
N ARG A 629 2.51 12.94 -12.85
CA ARG A 629 1.17 13.01 -12.21
C ARG A 629 1.22 13.64 -10.82
N GLN A 630 2.20 13.27 -10.00
CA GLN A 630 2.36 13.82 -8.65
C GLN A 630 2.81 15.27 -8.65
N LEU A 631 3.62 15.70 -9.61
CA LEU A 631 3.91 17.11 -9.82
C LEU A 631 2.65 17.90 -10.21
N GLY A 632 1.77 17.34 -11.03
CA GLY A 632 0.45 17.90 -11.33
C GLY A 632 -0.37 18.11 -10.06
N LEU A 633 -0.55 17.04 -9.28
CA LEU A 633 -1.27 17.08 -8.00
C LEU A 633 -0.66 18.07 -6.99
N LEU A 634 0.66 18.14 -6.90
CA LEU A 634 1.36 19.08 -6.03
C LEU A 634 1.10 20.54 -6.42
N ARG A 635 1.03 20.84 -7.73
CA ARG A 635 0.72 22.19 -8.23
C ARG A 635 -0.73 22.59 -7.98
N GLU A 636 -1.66 21.66 -8.11
CA GLU A 636 -3.06 21.88 -7.74
C GLU A 636 -3.21 22.12 -6.24
N THR A 637 -2.53 21.30 -5.43
CA THR A 637 -2.47 21.45 -3.97
C THR A 637 -1.82 22.78 -3.57
N GLU A 638 -0.75 23.19 -4.25
CA GLU A 638 -0.16 24.53 -4.08
C GLU A 638 -1.20 25.61 -4.36
N THR A 639 -1.92 25.52 -5.47
CA THR A 639 -2.91 26.53 -5.86
C THR A 639 -4.03 26.66 -4.82
N ALA A 640 -4.50 25.53 -4.29
CA ALA A 640 -5.56 25.50 -3.29
C ALA A 640 -5.12 26.09 -1.94
N TYR A 641 -3.93 25.73 -1.44
CA TYR A 641 -3.55 26.02 -0.05
C TYR A 641 -2.53 27.16 0.12
N ARG A 642 -1.86 27.59 -0.95
CA ARG A 642 -0.92 28.73 -0.91
C ARG A 642 -1.55 30.02 -0.38
N PRO A 643 -2.79 30.40 -0.75
CA PRO A 643 -3.43 31.60 -0.21
C PRO A 643 -3.73 31.51 1.30
N ILE A 644 -3.89 30.29 1.83
CA ILE A 644 -4.33 30.04 3.21
C ILE A 644 -3.14 29.96 4.16
N TRP A 645 -2.13 29.13 3.83
CA TRP A 645 -0.99 28.85 4.71
C TRP A 645 0.39 29.06 4.06
N GLY A 646 0.44 29.49 2.80
CA GLY A 646 1.70 29.64 2.08
C GLY A 646 2.65 30.71 2.63
N SER A 647 2.22 31.57 3.56
CA SER A 647 3.10 32.52 4.28
C SER A 647 3.79 31.90 5.50
N GLN A 648 3.37 30.72 5.96
CA GLN A 648 3.99 30.06 7.11
C GLN A 648 5.30 29.41 6.71
N GLY A 649 6.37 29.68 7.46
CA GLY A 649 7.71 29.15 7.19
C GLY A 649 7.76 27.63 7.11
N ALA A 650 7.12 26.92 8.03
CA ALA A 650 7.05 25.46 8.07
C ALA A 650 6.33 24.85 6.86
N VAL A 651 5.23 25.47 6.40
CA VAL A 651 4.49 25.03 5.22
C VAL A 651 5.31 25.26 3.96
N ALA A 652 5.95 26.43 3.85
CA ALA A 652 6.85 26.75 2.74
C ALA A 652 8.06 25.79 2.68
N GLU A 653 8.61 25.40 3.84
CA GLU A 653 9.66 24.39 3.93
C GLU A 653 9.18 23.03 3.40
N CYS A 654 7.97 22.60 3.74
CA CYS A 654 7.38 21.33 3.28
C CYS A 654 7.13 21.32 1.75
N PHE A 655 6.66 22.42 1.18
CA PHE A 655 6.57 22.56 -0.29
C PHE A 655 7.95 22.47 -0.94
N GLY A 656 8.94 23.17 -0.36
CA GLY A 656 10.33 23.11 -0.81
C GLY A 656 10.88 21.69 -0.80
N LEU A 657 10.58 20.91 0.23
CA LEU A 657 10.93 19.50 0.34
C LEU A 657 10.27 18.66 -0.76
N ALA A 658 8.94 18.74 -0.91
CA ALA A 658 8.18 17.95 -1.88
C ALA A 658 8.64 18.20 -3.33
N TYR A 659 8.77 19.47 -3.74
CA TYR A 659 9.28 19.82 -5.07
C TYR A 659 10.72 19.33 -5.29
N ALA A 660 11.58 19.42 -4.26
CA ALA A 660 12.95 18.97 -4.36
C ALA A 660 13.08 17.46 -4.59
N GLU A 661 12.23 16.64 -3.95
CA GLU A 661 12.24 15.17 -4.14
C GLU A 661 11.56 14.74 -5.45
N LEU A 662 10.55 15.49 -5.91
CA LEU A 662 9.93 15.28 -7.22
C LEU A 662 10.78 15.77 -8.39
N GLY A 663 11.82 16.57 -8.14
CA GLY A 663 12.82 17.00 -9.13
C GLY A 663 12.59 18.38 -9.72
N ASP A 664 11.55 19.12 -9.30
CA ASP A 664 11.36 20.52 -9.68
C ASP A 664 12.20 21.45 -8.79
N ILE A 665 13.49 21.55 -9.13
CA ILE A 665 14.49 22.29 -8.35
C ILE A 665 14.17 23.80 -8.31
N ALA A 666 13.59 24.36 -9.37
CA ALA A 666 13.28 25.79 -9.44
C ALA A 666 12.17 26.15 -8.43
N SER A 667 11.07 25.40 -8.45
CA SER A 667 9.97 25.56 -7.48
C SER A 667 10.45 25.31 -6.06
N ALA A 668 11.30 24.30 -5.84
CA ALA A 668 11.89 24.02 -4.54
C ALA A 668 12.71 25.21 -3.99
N ILE A 669 13.60 25.80 -4.80
CA ILE A 669 14.41 26.96 -4.40
C ILE A 669 13.53 28.16 -4.05
N ALA A 670 12.46 28.40 -4.81
CA ALA A 670 11.52 29.48 -4.54
C ALA A 670 10.78 29.28 -3.21
N TRP A 671 10.32 28.06 -2.93
CA TRP A 671 9.63 27.71 -1.69
C TRP A 671 10.55 27.73 -0.47
N TYR A 672 11.77 27.20 -0.57
CA TYR A 672 12.74 27.33 0.51
C TYR A 672 13.14 28.78 0.77
N ARG A 673 13.30 29.61 -0.27
CA ARG A 673 13.52 31.05 -0.09
C ARG A 673 12.38 31.68 0.70
N ARG A 674 11.14 31.38 0.32
CA ARG A 674 9.95 31.86 1.01
C ARG A 674 9.91 31.39 2.47
N ALA A 675 10.31 30.15 2.75
CA ALA A 675 10.43 29.64 4.11
C ALA A 675 11.44 30.48 4.93
N THR A 676 12.60 30.79 4.35
CA THR A 676 13.64 31.59 5.03
C THR A 676 13.28 33.07 5.21
N GLU A 677 12.35 33.60 4.41
CA GLU A 677 11.87 34.97 4.47
C GLU A 677 10.56 35.11 5.29
N ALA A 678 10.02 34.01 5.83
CA ALA A 678 8.78 34.01 6.59
C ALA A 678 8.93 34.72 7.96
N GLU A 679 7.97 35.57 8.30
CA GLU A 679 7.99 36.40 9.53
C GLU A 679 7.58 35.64 10.79
N ASP A 680 6.95 34.48 10.65
CA ASP A 680 6.42 33.68 11.76
C ASP A 680 7.49 32.86 12.50
N GLY A 681 8.73 32.84 11.97
CA GLY A 681 9.86 32.12 12.55
C GLY A 681 9.69 30.59 12.57
N SER A 682 8.73 30.05 11.82
CA SER A 682 8.41 28.61 11.86
C SER A 682 9.28 27.75 10.95
N ALA A 683 10.05 28.36 10.03
CA ALA A 683 11.02 27.65 9.20
C ALA A 683 12.24 27.21 10.01
N SER A 684 12.71 25.99 9.76
CA SER A 684 13.87 25.45 10.47
C SER A 684 15.20 26.03 9.95
N LEU A 685 16.28 25.94 10.74
CA LEU A 685 17.64 26.20 10.22
C LEU A 685 17.99 25.27 9.04
N ARG A 686 17.41 24.07 9.01
CA ARG A 686 17.56 23.12 7.92
C ARG A 686 16.95 23.66 6.62
N ALA A 687 15.90 24.48 6.65
CA ALA A 687 15.37 25.14 5.46
C ALA A 687 16.44 26.02 4.76
N ILE A 688 17.23 26.78 5.54
CA ILE A 688 18.34 27.60 5.03
C ILE A 688 19.44 26.71 4.43
N GLU A 689 19.80 25.62 5.13
CA GLU A 689 20.78 24.65 4.65
C GLU A 689 20.34 24.01 3.32
N ARG A 690 19.06 23.62 3.20
CA ARG A 690 18.49 23.03 1.99
C ARG A 690 18.41 24.05 0.86
N TRP A 691 18.04 25.30 1.15
CA TRP A 691 18.05 26.39 0.18
C TRP A 691 19.44 26.61 -0.43
N ALA A 692 20.47 26.73 0.42
CA ALA A 692 21.84 26.91 -0.04
C ALA A 692 22.33 25.69 -0.84
N HIS A 693 22.06 24.48 -0.36
CA HIS A 693 22.47 23.25 -1.05
C HIS A 693 21.81 23.11 -2.43
N LEU A 694 20.52 23.41 -2.58
CA LEU A 694 19.85 23.36 -3.88
C LEU A 694 20.40 24.39 -4.85
N ARG A 695 20.73 25.60 -4.39
CA ARG A 695 21.40 26.63 -5.22
C ARG A 695 22.79 26.19 -5.67
N VAL A 696 23.55 25.53 -4.80
CA VAL A 696 24.83 24.89 -5.15
C VAL A 696 24.65 23.85 -6.25
N ARG A 697 23.63 22.99 -6.14
CA ARG A 697 23.34 21.95 -7.16
C ARG A 697 22.83 22.54 -8.47
N GLN A 698 21.96 23.54 -8.42
CA GLN A 698 21.45 24.19 -9.64
C GLN A 698 22.59 24.84 -10.43
N ALA A 699 23.58 25.45 -9.75
CA ALA A 699 24.75 26.05 -10.39
C ALA A 699 25.57 25.06 -11.23
N GLU A 700 25.58 23.78 -10.86
CA GLU A 700 26.23 22.70 -11.62
C GLU A 700 25.64 22.55 -13.02
N SER A 701 24.31 22.64 -13.14
CA SER A 701 23.56 22.48 -14.38
C SER A 701 23.49 23.73 -15.25
N MET A 702 24.03 24.86 -14.80
CA MET A 702 23.93 26.13 -15.52
C MET A 702 24.88 26.20 -16.72
N ALA A 703 24.38 26.74 -17.83
CA ALA A 703 25.17 26.99 -19.04
C ALA A 703 26.13 28.16 -18.85
N ASP A 704 25.68 29.24 -18.20
CA ASP A 704 26.49 30.42 -17.88
C ASP A 704 27.35 30.18 -16.63
N VAL A 705 28.66 30.03 -16.86
CA VAL A 705 29.68 29.81 -15.83
C VAL A 705 29.78 31.00 -14.87
N THR A 706 29.60 32.24 -15.36
CA THR A 706 29.70 33.45 -14.53
C THR A 706 28.53 33.51 -13.56
N GLN A 707 27.31 33.29 -14.05
CA GLN A 707 26.11 33.24 -13.22
C GLN A 707 26.16 32.08 -12.23
N ALA A 708 26.61 30.89 -12.67
CA ALA A 708 26.84 29.74 -11.82
C ALA A 708 27.81 30.05 -10.67
N ARG A 709 28.93 30.72 -10.97
CA ARG A 709 29.95 31.11 -9.98
C ARG A 709 29.37 32.06 -8.94
N VAL A 710 28.64 33.10 -9.37
CA VAL A 710 28.01 34.07 -8.47
C VAL A 710 27.03 33.37 -7.52
N GLN A 711 26.18 32.49 -8.05
CA GLN A 711 25.22 31.74 -7.27
C GLN A 711 25.91 30.81 -6.25
N LEU A 712 26.92 30.06 -6.70
CA LEU A 712 27.63 29.10 -5.87
C LEU A 712 28.40 29.79 -4.73
N LEU A 713 29.11 30.88 -5.00
CA LEU A 713 29.79 31.69 -3.96
C LEU A 713 28.80 32.32 -2.98
N SER A 714 27.64 32.77 -3.45
CA SER A 714 26.57 33.27 -2.57
C SER A 714 26.02 32.18 -1.65
N ALA A 715 25.84 30.96 -2.15
CA ALA A 715 25.39 29.83 -1.35
C ALA A 715 26.47 29.38 -0.34
N ILE A 716 27.74 29.36 -0.73
CA ILE A 716 28.88 29.10 0.17
C ILE A 716 28.87 30.10 1.34
N ARG A 717 28.77 31.40 1.07
CA ARG A 717 28.67 32.43 2.13
C ARG A 717 27.50 32.21 3.08
N THR A 718 26.38 31.68 2.56
CA THR A 718 25.21 31.37 3.39
C THR A 718 25.53 30.24 4.37
N ILE A 719 26.20 29.17 3.89
CA ILE A 719 26.61 28.04 4.73
C ILE A 719 27.70 28.45 5.72
N GLU A 720 28.67 29.29 5.31
CA GLU A 720 29.72 29.82 6.20
C GLU A 720 29.11 30.63 7.36
N ARG A 721 28.12 31.48 7.11
CA ARG A 721 27.39 32.20 8.18
C ARG A 721 26.69 31.25 9.14
N LEU A 722 26.07 30.18 8.64
CA LEU A 722 25.45 29.16 9.50
C LEU A 722 26.46 28.40 10.37
N CYS A 723 27.72 28.28 9.91
CA CYS A 723 28.80 27.69 10.70
C CYS A 723 29.25 28.64 11.83
N GLN A 724 29.21 29.94 11.59
CA GLN A 724 29.63 30.98 12.54
C GLN A 724 28.54 31.33 13.58
N ALA A 725 27.26 31.22 13.22
CA ALA A 725 26.13 31.67 14.05
C ALA A 725 25.91 30.89 15.37
N GLY A 726 26.75 29.89 15.70
CA GLY A 726 26.68 29.17 16.97
C GLY A 726 27.87 29.39 17.91
N GLU A 727 28.79 30.31 17.58
CA GLU A 727 29.87 30.68 18.50
C GLU A 727 29.32 31.64 19.59
N PRO A 728 29.45 31.31 20.90
CA PRO A 728 29.06 32.24 21.95
C PRO A 728 29.92 33.51 21.89
N ALA A 729 29.27 34.67 21.94
CA ALA A 729 29.91 35.99 21.81
C ALA A 729 30.97 36.30 22.88
N ASP A 730 30.98 35.55 24.00
CA ASP A 730 31.84 35.81 25.16
C ASP A 730 33.23 35.13 25.11
N GLY A 731 33.57 34.41 24.03
CA GLY A 731 34.85 33.72 23.89
C GLY A 731 36.06 34.59 23.50
N ALA A 732 35.86 35.86 23.16
CA ALA A 732 36.93 36.73 22.64
C ALA A 732 37.95 37.23 23.70
N ALA A 733 37.81 36.86 24.97
CA ALA A 733 38.68 37.37 26.05
C ALA A 733 39.69 36.38 26.63
N ALA A 734 39.74 35.11 26.19
CA ALA A 734 40.63 34.09 26.76
C ALA A 734 41.74 33.59 25.82
N ALA A 735 42.09 34.33 24.77
CA ALA A 735 43.30 34.07 23.99
C ALA A 735 44.54 34.62 24.72
N GLY A 736 44.90 33.97 25.84
CA GLY A 736 46.26 34.03 26.36
C GLY A 736 47.19 33.38 25.34
N LYS A 737 48.13 34.15 24.81
CA LYS A 737 49.23 33.64 23.99
C LYS A 737 49.97 32.54 24.75
N THR A 738 49.92 31.32 24.25
CA THR A 738 50.97 30.32 24.51
C THR A 738 51.53 29.92 23.15
N ASP A 739 52.79 30.29 22.96
CA ASP A 739 53.68 29.80 21.93
C ASP A 739 53.80 28.26 22.00
N GLU A 740 54.07 27.66 20.83
CA GLU A 740 54.51 26.29 20.59
C GLU A 740 53.47 25.15 20.66
N GLY A 741 53.02 24.71 19.46
CA GLY A 741 53.18 23.29 19.09
C GLY A 741 51.98 22.34 19.19
N ASP A 742 50.78 22.79 19.55
CA ASP A 742 49.59 21.91 19.57
C ASP A 742 48.37 22.65 19.00
N GLU A 743 47.94 22.31 17.79
CA GLU A 743 46.69 22.80 17.18
C GLU A 743 45.49 22.16 17.91
N GLY A 744 45.25 22.57 19.15
CA GLY A 744 44.06 22.24 19.91
C GLY A 744 42.84 22.89 19.26
N ASP A 745 42.01 22.09 18.60
CA ASP A 745 40.70 22.45 18.03
C ASP A 745 39.86 23.22 19.09
N ALA A 746 39.78 24.55 18.96
CA ALA A 746 38.73 25.32 19.62
C ALA A 746 37.37 24.75 19.15
N PRO A 747 36.36 24.63 20.04
CA PRO A 747 35.07 24.05 19.67
C PRO A 747 34.37 24.93 18.63
N THR A 748 34.54 24.60 17.36
CA THR A 748 33.80 25.23 16.27
C THR A 748 32.32 24.91 16.43
N ALA A 749 31.46 25.91 16.26
CA ALA A 749 30.01 25.71 16.28
C ALA A 749 29.46 24.95 15.05
N ALA A 750 30.32 24.69 14.06
CA ALA A 750 29.96 24.01 12.81
C ALA A 750 29.65 22.52 13.03
N THR A 751 28.47 22.09 12.61
CA THR A 751 28.05 20.68 12.66
C THR A 751 28.72 19.85 11.55
N VAL A 752 28.76 18.53 11.70
CA VAL A 752 29.27 17.59 10.68
C VAL A 752 28.56 17.82 9.33
N GLU A 753 27.23 18.02 9.37
CA GLU A 753 26.41 18.29 8.17
C GLU A 753 26.84 19.60 7.49
N ARG A 754 26.97 20.70 8.22
CA ARG A 754 27.33 22.01 7.64
C ARG A 754 28.74 22.01 7.06
N LEU A 755 29.70 21.36 7.73
CA LEU A 755 31.05 21.17 7.20
C LEU A 755 31.03 20.31 5.93
N SER A 756 30.20 19.27 5.89
CA SER A 756 30.02 18.43 4.71
C SER A 756 29.35 19.17 3.55
N LEU A 757 28.40 20.08 3.83
CA LEU A 757 27.78 20.97 2.85
C LEU A 757 28.80 21.94 2.25
N LEU A 758 29.71 22.51 3.08
CA LEU A 758 30.82 23.32 2.59
C LEU A 758 31.76 22.50 1.70
N GLY A 759 32.17 21.31 2.14
CA GLY A 759 32.98 20.39 1.34
C GLY A 759 32.32 20.11 -0.02
N SER A 760 31.02 19.80 -0.03
CA SER A 760 30.23 19.54 -1.23
C SER A 760 30.11 20.76 -2.15
N ALA A 761 30.03 21.97 -1.59
CA ALA A 761 29.99 23.21 -2.36
C ALA A 761 31.35 23.54 -3.00
N PHE A 762 32.45 23.40 -2.25
CA PHE A 762 33.80 23.59 -2.79
C PHE A 762 34.19 22.50 -3.81
N LYS A 763 33.68 21.27 -3.63
CA LYS A 763 33.77 20.20 -4.63
C LYS A 763 33.18 20.63 -5.97
N ARG A 764 31.99 21.24 -5.96
CA ARG A 764 31.35 21.79 -7.17
C ARG A 764 32.05 23.04 -7.71
N LEU A 765 32.56 23.91 -6.84
CA LEU A 765 33.37 25.05 -7.26
C LEU A 765 34.61 24.59 -8.03
N THR A 766 35.27 23.52 -7.56
CA THR A 766 36.43 22.93 -8.24
C THR A 766 36.11 22.59 -9.69
N LEU A 767 35.04 21.81 -9.93
CA LEU A 767 34.62 21.43 -11.28
C LEU A 767 34.18 22.62 -12.13
N LEU A 768 33.52 23.60 -11.53
CA LEU A 768 33.10 24.82 -12.23
C LEU A 768 34.30 25.64 -12.70
N GLU A 769 35.31 25.81 -11.86
CA GLU A 769 36.54 26.54 -12.19
C GLU A 769 37.38 25.79 -13.24
N GLU A 770 37.39 24.45 -13.21
CA GLU A 770 38.01 23.64 -14.27
C GLU A 770 37.30 23.86 -15.61
N ARG A 771 35.97 23.82 -15.63
CA ARG A 771 35.16 24.13 -16.82
C ARG A 771 35.39 25.56 -17.31
N ALA A 772 35.71 26.49 -16.41
CA ALA A 772 36.05 27.88 -16.72
C ALA A 772 37.50 28.07 -17.21
N GLY A 773 38.32 27.01 -17.25
CA GLY A 773 39.74 27.09 -17.56
C GLY A 773 40.60 27.76 -16.48
N GLN A 774 40.09 27.88 -15.24
CA GLN A 774 40.74 28.57 -14.12
C GLN A 774 41.46 27.58 -13.19
N GLY A 775 42.53 26.95 -13.68
CA GLY A 775 43.23 25.87 -12.95
C GLY A 775 43.70 26.24 -11.54
N ALA A 776 44.22 27.47 -11.33
CA ALA A 776 44.65 27.93 -10.01
C ALA A 776 43.47 28.09 -9.03
N ALA A 777 42.34 28.61 -9.52
CA ALA A 777 41.13 28.74 -8.71
C ALA A 777 40.51 27.38 -8.39
N ALA A 778 40.54 26.43 -9.35
CA ALA A 778 40.11 25.06 -9.15
C ALA A 778 40.95 24.36 -8.07
N LEU A 779 42.27 24.49 -8.12
CA LEU A 779 43.16 23.91 -7.10
C LEU A 779 42.91 24.50 -5.71
N ALA A 780 42.74 25.83 -5.61
CA ALA A 780 42.40 26.50 -4.35
C ALA A 780 41.04 26.03 -3.79
N ALA A 781 40.03 25.88 -4.66
CA ALA A 781 38.73 25.33 -4.27
C ALA A 781 38.84 23.87 -3.79
N LEU A 782 39.66 23.04 -4.45
CA LEU A 782 39.89 21.66 -4.08
C LEU A 782 40.59 21.53 -2.72
N GLN A 783 41.56 22.40 -2.43
CA GLN A 783 42.21 22.46 -1.12
C GLN A 783 41.21 22.80 0.00
N ARG A 784 40.32 23.78 -0.23
CA ARG A 784 39.24 24.10 0.72
C ARG A 784 38.24 22.94 0.87
N CYS A 785 37.90 22.26 -0.22
CA CYS A 785 37.07 21.05 -0.22
C CYS A 785 37.65 19.98 0.72
N VAL A 786 38.94 19.65 0.56
CA VAL A 786 39.66 18.70 1.43
C VAL A 786 39.64 19.17 2.88
N GLY A 787 39.93 20.45 3.15
CA GLY A 787 39.92 21.02 4.49
C GLY A 787 38.59 20.84 5.21
N HIS A 788 37.48 21.19 4.55
CA HIS A 788 36.14 21.08 5.14
C HIS A 788 35.71 19.63 5.38
N TYR A 789 35.97 18.71 4.43
CA TYR A 789 35.65 17.29 4.65
C TYR A 789 36.50 16.65 5.75
N ARG A 790 37.79 17.00 5.87
CA ARG A 790 38.64 16.53 6.98
C ARG A 790 38.17 17.04 8.35
N GLN A 791 37.71 18.29 8.43
CA GLN A 791 37.10 18.81 9.65
C GLN A 791 35.81 18.06 9.99
N ALA A 792 34.95 17.81 8.99
CA ALA A 792 33.72 17.03 9.16
C ALA A 792 34.02 15.60 9.63
N GLU A 793 35.02 14.95 9.04
CA GLU A 793 35.48 13.61 9.38
C GLU A 793 35.98 13.53 10.82
N ARG A 794 36.91 14.42 11.22
CA ARG A 794 37.42 14.45 12.61
C ARG A 794 36.29 14.58 13.61
N ARG A 795 35.37 15.53 13.38
CA ARG A 795 34.22 15.73 14.26
C ARG A 795 33.30 14.51 14.28
N ALA A 796 33.05 13.87 13.14
CA ALA A 796 32.23 12.67 13.07
C ALA A 796 32.84 11.51 13.85
N TRP A 797 34.16 11.29 13.75
CA TRP A 797 34.87 10.28 14.53
C TRP A 797 34.86 10.56 16.03
N THR A 798 35.02 11.82 16.44
CA THR A 798 34.91 12.22 17.86
C THR A 798 33.53 11.88 18.41
N LEU A 799 32.47 12.22 17.68
CA LEU A 799 31.10 11.94 18.11
C LEU A 799 30.78 10.43 18.08
N PHE A 800 31.24 9.71 17.07
CA PHE A 800 31.07 8.26 16.96
C PHE A 800 31.76 7.51 18.12
N SER A 801 33.01 7.89 18.44
CA SER A 801 33.77 7.29 19.54
C SER A 801 33.15 7.59 20.92
N ALA A 802 32.42 8.70 21.04
CA ALA A 802 31.68 9.06 22.24
C ALA A 802 30.27 8.45 22.29
N GLY A 803 29.83 7.72 21.26
CA GLY A 803 28.46 7.18 21.16
C GLY A 803 27.38 8.26 20.99
N LEU A 804 27.74 9.46 20.54
CA LEU A 804 26.86 10.64 20.49
C LEU A 804 26.27 10.93 19.09
N ALA A 805 26.77 10.30 18.04
CA ALA A 805 26.24 10.48 16.69
C ALA A 805 26.29 9.20 15.86
N GLY A 806 25.59 9.25 14.73
CA GLY A 806 25.63 8.21 13.71
C GLY A 806 27.00 8.06 13.05
N THR A 807 27.06 7.20 12.06
CA THR A 807 28.31 6.69 11.51
C THR A 807 29.13 7.71 10.71
N PRO A 808 30.47 7.67 10.80
CA PRO A 808 31.36 8.67 10.22
C PRO A 808 31.65 8.47 8.73
N TYR A 809 31.07 7.45 8.09
CA TYR A 809 31.47 7.04 6.74
C TYR A 809 31.28 8.14 5.69
N PHE A 810 30.22 8.94 5.76
CA PHE A 810 29.91 9.93 4.72
C PHE A 810 31.00 11.01 4.62
N PRO A 811 31.35 11.74 5.70
CA PRO A 811 32.46 12.69 5.63
C PRO A 811 33.81 11.99 5.40
N ALA A 812 34.04 10.78 5.92
CA ALA A 812 35.29 10.05 5.72
C ALA A 812 35.54 9.66 4.25
N ILE A 813 34.56 9.03 3.58
CA ILE A 813 34.65 8.66 2.15
C ILE A 813 34.88 9.92 1.29
N ASN A 814 34.18 11.02 1.60
CA ASN A 814 34.35 12.26 0.86
C ASN A 814 35.70 12.94 1.11
N ALA A 815 36.25 12.86 2.33
CA ALA A 815 37.59 13.34 2.65
C ALA A 815 38.66 12.54 1.90
N LEU A 816 38.54 11.21 1.88
CA LEU A 816 39.43 10.32 1.12
C LEU A 816 39.35 10.60 -0.39
N ALA A 817 38.15 10.71 -0.95
CA ALA A 817 37.97 11.01 -2.37
C ALA A 817 38.57 12.37 -2.78
N ALA A 818 38.32 13.41 -1.99
CA ALA A 818 38.89 14.73 -2.25
C ALA A 818 40.42 14.75 -2.10
N GLY A 819 40.95 14.03 -1.11
CA GLY A 819 42.39 13.87 -0.90
C GLY A 819 43.08 13.12 -2.05
N LEU A 820 42.50 11.99 -2.49
CA LEU A 820 42.99 11.24 -3.65
C LEU A 820 42.97 12.09 -4.91
N ARG A 821 41.87 12.82 -5.17
CA ARG A 821 41.80 13.74 -6.30
C ARG A 821 42.90 14.80 -6.24
N LEU A 822 43.12 15.40 -5.07
CA LEU A 822 44.17 16.41 -4.89
C LEU A 822 45.56 15.82 -5.19
N ALA A 823 45.84 14.60 -4.74
CA ALA A 823 47.09 13.90 -5.04
C ALA A 823 47.25 13.65 -6.55
N ILE A 824 46.21 13.12 -7.21
CA ILE A 824 46.21 12.85 -8.66
C ILE A 824 46.49 14.13 -9.46
N VAL A 825 45.78 15.22 -9.17
CA VAL A 825 45.92 16.49 -9.91
C VAL A 825 47.24 17.19 -9.60
N SER A 826 47.80 17.00 -8.40
CA SER A 826 49.08 17.60 -8.00
C SER A 826 50.30 16.74 -8.38
N GLY A 827 50.09 15.56 -8.96
CA GLY A 827 51.16 14.60 -9.27
C GLY A 827 51.83 13.99 -8.02
N ALA A 828 51.18 14.07 -6.86
CA ALA A 828 51.66 13.47 -5.63
C ALA A 828 51.24 11.99 -5.53
N PRO A 829 51.93 11.15 -4.74
CA PRO A 829 51.52 9.76 -4.51
C PRO A 829 50.09 9.70 -3.94
N ALA A 830 49.22 8.93 -4.60
CA ALA A 830 47.83 8.73 -4.20
C ALA A 830 47.71 7.68 -3.08
N THR A 831 48.39 7.88 -1.94
CA THR A 831 48.39 6.95 -0.81
C THR A 831 47.22 7.20 0.13
N LEU A 832 46.59 6.13 0.59
CA LEU A 832 45.58 6.16 1.65
C LEU A 832 46.24 5.80 3.00
N ASP A 833 45.90 6.52 4.06
CA ASP A 833 46.35 6.21 5.42
C ASP A 833 45.77 4.87 5.89
N GLU A 834 46.62 3.87 6.12
CA GLU A 834 46.21 2.53 6.56
C GLU A 834 45.40 2.56 7.86
N ALA A 835 45.71 3.47 8.78
CA ALA A 835 44.96 3.60 10.02
C ALA A 835 43.55 4.17 9.78
N ALA A 836 43.39 5.11 8.84
CA ALA A 836 42.07 5.61 8.43
C ALA A 836 41.27 4.53 7.69
N LEU A 837 41.91 3.74 6.83
CA LEU A 837 41.29 2.61 6.13
C LEU A 837 40.78 1.56 7.11
N SER A 838 41.60 1.13 8.07
CA SER A 838 41.22 0.13 9.07
C SER A 838 40.06 0.61 9.95
N ARG A 839 40.06 1.89 10.34
CA ARG A 839 38.95 2.51 11.09
C ARG A 839 37.65 2.49 10.28
N LEU A 840 37.70 2.90 9.01
CA LEU A 840 36.53 2.93 8.15
C LEU A 840 36.01 1.51 7.84
N ASP A 841 36.89 0.55 7.61
CA ASP A 841 36.53 -0.86 7.37
C ASP A 841 35.82 -1.47 8.58
N ALA A 842 36.35 -1.22 9.80
CA ALA A 842 35.70 -1.64 11.03
C ALA A 842 34.32 -0.98 11.23
N ALA A 843 34.19 0.30 10.92
CA ALA A 843 32.91 1.02 11.00
C ALA A 843 31.88 0.52 9.98
N LEU A 844 32.30 0.22 8.75
CA LEU A 844 31.44 -0.34 7.71
C LEU A 844 31.02 -1.78 8.03
N ALA A 845 31.92 -2.59 8.59
CA ALA A 845 31.60 -3.94 9.04
C ALA A 845 30.56 -3.93 10.17
N ALA A 846 30.69 -3.03 11.14
CA ALA A 846 29.70 -2.85 12.21
C ALA A 846 28.31 -2.40 11.69
N GLN A 847 28.27 -1.70 10.55
CA GLN A 847 27.05 -1.20 9.91
C GLN A 847 26.34 -2.26 9.07
N ALA A 848 27.03 -3.31 8.59
CA ALA A 848 26.47 -4.27 7.64
C ALA A 848 25.20 -4.99 8.17
N ASP A 849 25.11 -5.15 9.49
CA ASP A 849 24.02 -5.84 10.19
C ASP A 849 22.86 -4.90 10.61
N SER A 850 23.06 -3.57 10.56
CA SER A 850 22.11 -2.56 11.07
C SER A 850 21.78 -1.42 10.10
N GLY A 851 22.58 -1.20 9.05
CA GLY A 851 22.47 -0.05 8.17
C GLY A 851 21.31 -0.22 7.21
N GLU A 852 20.23 0.54 7.40
CA GLU A 852 18.98 0.45 6.64
C GLU A 852 18.86 1.57 5.57
N ASP A 853 19.78 2.52 5.50
CA ASP A 853 19.73 3.61 4.51
C ASP A 853 20.60 3.35 3.26
N LEU A 854 20.31 4.07 2.17
CA LEU A 854 21.04 3.94 0.90
C LEU A 854 22.53 4.28 1.02
N HIS A 855 22.91 5.28 1.82
CA HIS A 855 24.30 5.67 1.94
C HIS A 855 25.11 4.58 2.67
N SER A 856 24.52 3.91 3.65
CA SER A 856 25.09 2.72 4.27
C SER A 856 25.30 1.56 3.29
N LEU A 857 24.41 1.39 2.30
CA LEU A 857 24.57 0.37 1.25
C LEU A 857 25.60 0.75 0.18
N LEU A 858 25.73 2.05 -0.12
CA LEU A 858 26.66 2.58 -1.11
C LEU A 858 28.09 2.64 -0.57
N ALA A 859 28.26 2.96 0.72
CA ALA A 859 29.55 3.25 1.31
C ALA A 859 30.60 2.13 1.13
N PRO A 860 30.27 0.82 1.25
CA PRO A 860 31.22 -0.26 0.95
C PRO A 860 31.69 -0.27 -0.51
N ILE A 861 30.79 0.03 -1.46
CA ILE A 861 31.11 0.07 -2.90
C ILE A 861 32.04 1.25 -3.20
N GLU A 862 31.72 2.44 -2.65
CA GLU A 862 32.58 3.62 -2.78
C GLU A 862 33.94 3.40 -2.11
N PHE A 863 33.98 2.71 -0.98
CA PHE A 863 35.22 2.38 -0.30
C PHE A 863 36.11 1.44 -1.11
N GLU A 864 35.54 0.40 -1.73
CA GLU A 864 36.28 -0.48 -2.66
C GLU A 864 36.79 0.27 -3.90
N LEU A 865 36.01 1.21 -4.42
CA LEU A 865 36.44 2.08 -5.52
C LEU A 865 37.66 2.94 -5.11
N LEU A 866 37.61 3.56 -3.93
CA LEU A 866 38.72 4.39 -3.43
C LEU A 866 40.00 3.57 -3.26
N LYS A 867 39.90 2.35 -2.72
CA LYS A 867 41.04 1.42 -2.60
C LYS A 867 41.59 1.03 -3.97
N ALA A 868 40.72 0.73 -4.95
CA ALA A 868 41.13 0.39 -6.30
C ALA A 868 41.90 1.54 -6.98
N VAL A 869 41.42 2.78 -6.83
CA VAL A 869 42.07 3.97 -7.38
C VAL A 869 43.43 4.24 -6.73
N ALA A 870 43.50 4.17 -5.39
CA ALA A 870 44.76 4.42 -4.67
C ALA A 870 45.84 3.38 -4.98
N ALA A 871 45.46 2.12 -5.19
CA ALA A 871 46.38 1.03 -5.52
C ALA A 871 46.73 0.95 -7.02
N GLY A 872 46.08 1.72 -7.89
CA GLY A 872 46.22 1.59 -9.34
C GLY A 872 45.71 0.23 -9.88
N GLU A 873 44.63 -0.28 -9.28
CA GLU A 873 44.02 -1.57 -9.61
C GLU A 873 42.57 -1.43 -10.14
N LEU A 874 42.18 -0.23 -10.62
CA LEU A 874 40.81 0.03 -11.06
C LEU A 874 40.42 -0.92 -12.19
N ALA A 875 41.30 -1.15 -13.16
CA ALA A 875 41.04 -2.04 -14.29
C ALA A 875 40.77 -3.48 -13.87
N ARG A 876 41.45 -3.96 -12.80
CA ARG A 876 41.25 -5.30 -12.27
C ARG A 876 39.89 -5.45 -11.58
N ARG A 877 39.41 -4.39 -10.90
CA ARG A 877 38.19 -4.43 -10.08
C ARG A 877 36.94 -3.86 -10.78
N GLN A 878 37.11 -3.29 -11.98
CA GLN A 878 36.10 -2.57 -12.74
C GLN A 878 34.77 -3.32 -12.88
N ALA A 879 34.79 -4.55 -13.41
CA ALA A 879 33.57 -5.31 -13.68
C ALA A 879 32.77 -5.61 -12.40
N GLY A 880 33.46 -5.90 -11.29
CA GLY A 880 32.82 -6.14 -9.99
C GLY A 880 32.17 -4.89 -9.42
N LEU A 881 32.85 -3.74 -9.50
CA LEU A 881 32.32 -2.45 -9.07
C LEU A 881 31.11 -2.02 -9.90
N GLN A 882 31.17 -2.18 -11.22
CA GLN A 882 30.05 -1.88 -12.11
C GLN A 882 28.82 -2.72 -11.79
N ALA A 883 28.99 -4.04 -11.65
CA ALA A 883 27.89 -4.94 -11.32
C ALA A 883 27.25 -4.59 -9.96
N ALA A 884 28.06 -4.24 -8.96
CA ALA A 884 27.56 -3.83 -7.64
C ALA A 884 26.75 -2.52 -7.69
N LEU A 885 27.22 -1.53 -8.47
CA LEU A 885 26.50 -0.27 -8.66
C LEU A 885 25.16 -0.48 -9.38
N LEU A 886 25.13 -1.26 -10.46
CA LEU A 886 23.90 -1.54 -11.20
C LEU A 886 22.88 -2.34 -10.37
N ALA A 887 23.33 -3.33 -9.60
CA ALA A 887 22.46 -4.07 -8.69
C ALA A 887 21.87 -3.17 -7.58
N LEU A 888 22.64 -2.21 -7.07
CA LEU A 888 22.12 -1.23 -6.11
C LEU A 888 21.12 -0.26 -6.77
N LEU A 889 21.34 0.10 -8.04
CA LEU A 889 20.46 0.99 -8.81
C LEU A 889 19.07 0.39 -9.00
N GLU A 890 18.97 -0.90 -9.33
CA GLU A 890 17.69 -1.60 -9.45
C GLU A 890 16.89 -1.61 -8.13
N ARG A 891 17.58 -1.67 -6.99
CA ARG A 891 16.95 -1.79 -5.66
C ARG A 891 16.52 -0.46 -5.08
N ALA A 892 17.36 0.55 -5.23
CA ALA A 892 17.14 1.92 -4.77
C ALA A 892 17.24 2.89 -5.95
N PRO A 893 16.28 2.87 -6.89
CA PRO A 893 16.29 3.65 -8.14
C PRO A 893 16.05 5.15 -7.94
N THR A 894 16.39 5.68 -6.76
CA THR A 894 16.11 7.05 -6.38
C THR A 894 16.93 7.99 -7.29
N HIS A 895 16.25 8.69 -8.21
CA HIS A 895 16.90 9.54 -9.22
C HIS A 895 17.86 10.57 -8.59
N ARG A 896 17.53 11.05 -7.39
CA ARG A 896 18.33 12.04 -6.66
C ARG A 896 19.63 11.48 -6.10
N ALA A 897 19.60 10.29 -5.48
CA ALA A 897 20.81 9.72 -4.88
C ALA A 897 21.81 9.31 -5.96
N TRP A 898 21.34 8.75 -7.07
CA TRP A 898 22.20 8.40 -8.20
C TRP A 898 22.80 9.62 -8.89
N GLY A 899 22.11 10.77 -8.90
CA GLY A 899 22.73 12.03 -9.28
C GLY A 899 23.96 12.38 -8.43
N SER A 900 23.92 12.13 -7.13
CA SER A 900 25.06 12.34 -6.23
C SER A 900 26.18 11.31 -6.44
N VAL A 901 25.82 10.04 -6.67
CA VAL A 901 26.78 8.96 -6.97
C VAL A 901 27.54 9.26 -8.26
N ARG A 902 26.80 9.58 -9.34
CA ARG A 902 27.40 9.95 -10.64
C ARG A 902 28.33 11.15 -10.51
N PHE A 903 27.90 12.17 -9.78
CA PHE A 903 28.73 13.32 -9.50
C PHE A 903 30.02 12.96 -8.75
N GLN A 904 29.93 12.10 -7.73
CA GLN A 904 31.08 11.63 -6.96
C GLN A 904 32.05 10.82 -7.83
N LEU A 905 31.54 9.91 -8.66
CA LEU A 905 32.33 9.14 -9.61
C LEU A 905 33.02 10.03 -10.63
N HIS A 906 32.29 10.97 -11.23
CA HIS A 906 32.86 11.96 -12.13
C HIS A 906 33.93 12.80 -11.44
N PHE A 907 33.67 13.25 -10.20
CA PHE A 907 34.64 14.00 -9.42
C PHE A 907 35.92 13.19 -9.16
N LEU A 908 35.85 11.90 -8.86
CA LEU A 908 37.05 11.10 -8.59
C LEU A 908 37.77 10.66 -9.87
N LEU A 909 37.01 10.19 -10.87
CA LEU A 909 37.53 9.43 -12.01
C LEU A 909 37.82 10.29 -13.25
N ALA A 910 37.21 11.47 -13.41
CA ALA A 910 37.44 12.31 -14.58
C ALA A 910 38.92 12.67 -14.80
N PRO A 911 39.72 13.01 -13.77
CA PRO A 911 41.15 13.23 -13.95
C PRO A 911 41.91 11.99 -14.45
N LEU A 912 41.54 10.78 -13.99
CA LEU A 912 42.16 9.52 -14.44
C LEU A 912 41.76 9.19 -15.88
N ALA A 913 40.48 9.38 -16.23
CA ALA A 913 39.99 9.20 -17.59
C ALA A 913 40.68 10.17 -18.57
N ALA A 914 41.05 11.37 -18.12
CA ALA A 914 41.75 12.38 -18.92
C ALA A 914 43.24 12.10 -19.16
N GLN A 915 43.87 11.15 -18.44
CA GLN A 915 45.30 10.81 -18.62
C GLN A 915 45.63 10.10 -19.96
N GLY A 916 44.62 9.79 -20.78
CA GLY A 916 44.82 9.30 -22.15
C GLY A 916 44.63 7.80 -22.35
N LYS A 917 45.71 7.07 -22.73
CA LYS A 917 45.68 5.62 -23.04
C LYS A 917 46.18 4.79 -21.85
N GLY A 918 45.47 3.71 -21.51
CA GLY A 918 45.89 2.77 -20.47
C GLY A 918 44.69 2.07 -19.83
N ALA A 919 44.91 0.87 -19.28
CA ALA A 919 43.84 0.04 -18.72
C ALA A 919 43.04 0.76 -17.61
N GLU A 920 43.71 1.57 -16.77
CA GLU A 920 43.07 2.36 -15.71
C GLU A 920 42.19 3.49 -16.27
N ALA A 921 42.62 4.16 -17.34
CA ALA A 921 41.84 5.21 -18.01
C ALA A 921 40.62 4.63 -18.75
N ASP A 922 40.76 3.45 -19.34
CA ASP A 922 39.64 2.71 -19.96
C ASP A 922 38.63 2.25 -18.91
N ALA A 923 39.12 1.75 -17.77
CA ALA A 923 38.27 1.33 -16.66
C ALA A 923 37.51 2.50 -16.01
N ALA A 924 38.17 3.65 -15.85
CA ALA A 924 37.54 4.88 -15.38
C ALA A 924 36.41 5.34 -16.32
N ARG A 925 36.64 5.32 -17.64
CA ARG A 925 35.60 5.63 -18.64
C ARG A 925 34.43 4.64 -18.58
N ALA A 926 34.71 3.34 -18.52
CA ALA A 926 33.67 2.32 -18.44
C ALA A 926 32.75 2.51 -17.21
N LEU A 927 33.29 2.86 -16.04
CA LEU A 927 32.49 3.14 -14.85
C LEU A 927 31.67 4.44 -14.95
N LEU A 928 32.22 5.48 -15.60
CA LEU A 928 31.49 6.72 -15.84
C LEU A 928 30.33 6.49 -16.82
N ASP A 929 30.56 5.74 -17.90
CA ASP A 929 29.58 5.44 -18.93
C ASP A 929 28.46 4.52 -18.40
N ALA A 930 28.79 3.55 -17.54
CA ALA A 930 27.83 2.59 -17.00
C ALA A 930 26.70 3.22 -16.19
N LEU A 931 26.91 4.42 -15.63
CA LEU A 931 25.91 5.16 -14.88
C LEU A 931 25.45 6.44 -15.59
N ALA A 932 25.97 6.73 -16.79
CA ALA A 932 25.52 7.86 -17.60
C ALA A 932 24.18 7.58 -18.31
N ALA A 933 23.85 6.29 -18.53
CA ALA A 933 22.55 5.80 -18.96
C ALA A 933 21.53 5.84 -17.81
#